data_AF-A0A7L6N3H2-F1
#
_entry.id   AF-A0A7L6N3H2-F1
#
_cell.length_a   1.000
_cell.length_b   1.000
_cell.length_c   1.000
_cell.angle_alpha   90.00
_cell.angle_beta   90.00
_cell.angle_gamma   90.00
#
_symmetry.space_group_name_H-M   'P 1'
#
loop_
_entity.id
_entity.type
_entity.pdbx_description
1 polymer ?
#
loop_
_entity_poly.entity_id
_entity_poly.type
_entity_poly.pdbx_seq_one_letter_code
_entity_poly.pdbx_strand_id
1 'polypeptide(L)'
;MRKLLGLLVLILFTWTGFACTYENPVIEFEDPNLEIALRELLNKSEGDIDARDARSITTLDLLGRNISNLNGLEYFTNLEVLILEDNFVSDLRPLRDLKKLESLNLRNNEITNLNDIYFQEIIDLPLTSLSLRHNVVRDEFDNQTRISDISLLANFSDLEYLDLQDNHIKNIEALKNLSKLTYLNISQNDLEDKSVLDLENLIHLQSLNLRQTGVTNLDVLANFTDLEYLNIHSNTELTSIAFISSLTKLETLIAQNVPIGNQIGLLEDHNQLLRLNLQNTNINDLSVIIDLMEAGALQDDPLLGQYAEVNIAANPLTENDYEKLVPFWDNINSKVPAVLPLGEIFYPLINEIMASNDNSLEDYQGENVDWIELYNPTDTPMDISGYYLSDNIEELKKWAFPENTIIPAEGYLLVYASGKDVLTNDQIHTNFNIARDGEELVLTAKDGQQILDYVPDLIVPRDYSYGRKIDGEQPWLYFDIYQVSPGLSNNDYIPYSMDDSIVPTDFSFNTETFDRFFNDDIEKNIIIKISEYEWNRYDELMIRYSELFNGELRSDHYAKADFLYEDEFGQILVGNVGFRTKGNMSRDRIQNDDGSLNMSNFKISFHESFGDENLDLNRKRTVFEVEELDMKWNRNFDPTYSTEKFSLDLMREFGVKSAYATLANLYIEIDGQRYFYGVYTVFEPIDELFLNKRFEEDHAQGDLFKSLWQQFGPASLMDDYPFRAIGIKDVSMNYRPTYDLKTNKDFFDRSKLEFFISQINDLNGIDFENYIEENFDVDQFLRYMAIGVLLGNPDDYRAMGNNYYLYQDPVSNQWSIIPYDYDHGLGQGWDGQPVFSNWTINNDIYEWGNLNAYQQGKSYANPLSHKILKIEKYQLQFEAYLEILIDQSNDYFKFSEFEAMVNNHQSIYGDGLNEAMMNLEFGFRNSEWYFQEKINSIQEQLDYYKNNPDQRPKW
;
A
#
# COMPACT_ATOMS: atom_id res chain seq x y z
N MET A 1 53.67 78.37 34.29
CA MET A 1 52.97 78.05 35.56
C MET A 1 51.66 77.37 35.19
N ARG A 2 51.41 76.17 35.72
CA ARG A 2 50.41 75.17 35.29
C ARG A 2 50.78 74.41 33.98
N LYS A 3 51.77 73.52 34.14
CA LYS A 3 52.17 72.37 33.30
C LYS A 3 52.31 71.18 34.27
N LEU A 4 52.04 69.96 33.79
CA LEU A 4 52.08 68.68 34.55
C LEU A 4 51.07 68.56 35.71
N LEU A 5 49.96 67.85 35.49
CA LEU A 5 49.40 66.82 36.40
C LEU A 5 48.12 66.26 35.78
N GLY A 6 48.04 64.93 35.68
CA GLY A 6 46.90 64.19 35.13
C GLY A 6 47.30 62.92 34.37
N LEU A 7 48.60 62.74 34.09
CA LEU A 7 49.23 61.46 33.78
C LEU A 7 49.74 60.88 35.11
N LEU A 8 49.47 59.60 35.37
CA LEU A 8 49.87 58.77 36.53
C LEU A 8 49.06 58.91 37.84
N VAL A 9 48.19 57.92 38.07
CA VAL A 9 47.82 57.17 39.30
C VAL A 9 46.32 56.84 39.14
N LEU A 10 45.90 55.64 38.73
CA LEU A 10 46.14 54.34 39.35
C LEU A 10 46.40 53.23 38.31
N ILE A 11 47.60 52.66 38.37
CA ILE A 11 47.87 51.28 37.98
C ILE A 11 47.52 50.42 39.21
N LEU A 12 46.70 49.39 39.03
CA LEU A 12 46.74 48.06 39.68
C LEU A 12 45.32 47.42 39.67
N PHE A 13 44.94 46.78 38.57
CA PHE A 13 44.73 45.33 38.49
C PHE A 13 44.39 44.97 37.03
N THR A 14 45.06 43.94 36.54
CA THR A 14 45.03 43.39 35.19
C THR A 14 43.80 42.50 34.95
N TRP A 15 43.39 42.45 33.67
CA TRP A 15 42.77 41.28 33.02
C TRP A 15 41.37 40.85 33.49
N THR A 16 40.34 41.31 32.77
CA THR A 16 39.35 40.43 32.12
C THR A 16 38.70 41.21 30.98
N GLY A 17 38.59 40.56 29.82
CA GLY A 17 37.91 41.12 28.67
C GLY A 17 36.43 41.39 28.98
N PHE A 18 35.89 42.45 28.39
CA PHE A 18 34.46 42.51 28.12
C PHE A 18 34.15 41.39 27.13
N ALA A 19 33.78 40.22 27.66
CA ALA A 19 33.03 39.25 26.89
C ALA A 19 31.66 39.90 26.62
N CYS A 20 31.42 40.24 25.36
CA CYS A 20 30.08 40.47 24.85
C CYS A 20 29.34 39.14 25.05
N THR A 21 28.43 39.06 26.03
CA THR A 21 27.60 37.87 26.22
C THR A 21 26.63 37.82 25.04
N TYR A 22 26.90 36.95 24.07
CA TYR A 22 25.89 36.55 23.08
C TYR A 22 24.74 35.91 23.87
N GLU A 23 23.57 36.54 23.88
CA GLU A 23 22.35 35.90 24.33
C GLU A 23 22.07 34.72 23.38
N ASN A 24 21.83 33.55 23.95
CA ASN A 24 21.45 32.35 23.23
C ASN A 24 20.00 32.08 23.59
N PRO A 25 19.05 32.73 22.88
CA PRO A 25 17.64 32.52 23.16
C PRO A 25 17.30 31.04 22.95
N VAL A 26 16.39 30.56 23.79
CA VAL A 26 15.70 29.29 23.58
C VAL A 26 14.85 29.43 22.34
N ILE A 27 14.92 28.42 21.46
CA ILE A 27 14.16 28.38 20.22
C ILE A 27 12.87 27.61 20.51
N GLU A 28 11.74 28.22 20.14
CA GLU A 28 10.44 27.56 20.17
C GLU A 28 10.12 27.07 18.75
N PHE A 29 9.70 25.81 18.63
CA PHE A 29 9.29 25.20 17.37
C PHE A 29 7.79 24.99 17.39
N GLU A 30 7.09 25.46 16.36
CA GLU A 30 5.64 25.26 16.26
C GLU A 30 5.30 23.85 15.76
N ASP A 31 6.18 23.26 14.96
CA ASP A 31 6.06 21.89 14.48
C ASP A 31 6.81 20.93 15.43
N PRO A 32 6.09 20.02 16.10
CA PRO A 32 6.74 19.08 17.01
C PRO A 32 7.66 18.09 16.28
N ASN A 33 7.37 17.74 15.03
CA ASN A 33 8.21 16.82 14.26
C ASN A 33 9.54 17.49 13.88
N LEU A 34 9.52 18.79 13.61
CA LEU A 34 10.73 19.59 13.43
C LEU A 34 11.58 19.64 14.70
N GLU A 35 10.98 19.93 15.86
CA GLU A 35 11.71 19.96 17.12
C GLU A 35 12.36 18.60 17.41
N ILE A 36 11.60 17.51 17.22
CA ILE A 36 12.08 16.16 17.48
C ILE A 36 13.27 15.82 16.57
N ALA A 37 13.15 16.09 15.27
CA ALA A 37 14.24 15.86 14.32
C ALA A 37 15.51 16.63 14.70
N LEU A 38 15.36 17.86 15.21
CA LEU A 38 16.47 18.68 15.69
C LEU A 38 17.08 18.14 16.99
N ARG A 39 16.26 17.61 17.91
CA ARG A 39 16.74 16.97 19.14
C ARG A 39 17.53 15.71 18.85
N GLU A 40 17.10 14.90 17.90
CA GLU A 40 17.84 13.72 17.40
C GLU A 40 19.20 14.13 16.85
N LEU A 41 19.22 15.11 15.93
CA LEU A 41 20.45 15.58 15.28
C LEU A 41 21.46 16.14 16.29
N LEU A 42 20.97 16.86 17.30
CA LEU A 42 21.80 17.45 18.37
C LEU A 42 22.17 16.44 19.46
N ASN A 43 21.62 15.23 19.42
CA ASN A 43 21.69 14.24 20.49
C ASN A 43 21.32 14.85 21.86
N LYS A 44 20.20 15.58 21.89
CA LYS A 44 19.76 16.40 23.03
C LYS A 44 18.30 16.12 23.38
N SER A 45 18.09 15.01 24.10
CA SER A 45 16.77 14.55 24.52
C SER A 45 16.12 15.40 25.62
N GLU A 46 16.92 16.14 26.41
CA GLU A 46 16.43 17.02 27.48
C GLU A 46 17.08 18.41 27.43
N GLY A 47 16.36 19.40 27.95
CA GLY A 47 16.80 20.80 27.99
C GLY A 47 16.46 21.59 26.72
N ASP A 48 16.60 22.90 26.82
CA ASP A 48 16.23 23.84 25.76
C ASP A 48 17.20 23.74 24.56
N ILE A 49 16.69 23.68 23.34
CA ILE A 49 17.50 23.96 22.14
C ILE A 49 17.66 25.48 22.07
N ASP A 50 18.91 25.95 22.07
CA ASP A 50 19.21 27.39 22.00
C ASP A 50 19.96 27.76 20.72
N ALA A 51 20.09 29.07 20.47
CA ALA A 51 20.74 29.56 19.26
C ALA A 51 22.21 29.09 19.06
N ARG A 52 22.90 28.56 20.08
CA ARG A 52 24.23 27.92 19.89
C ARG A 52 24.09 26.56 19.26
N ASP A 53 23.11 25.79 19.69
CA ASP A 53 22.84 24.47 19.14
C ASP A 53 22.48 24.61 17.66
N ALA A 54 21.57 25.53 17.32
CA ALA A 54 21.19 25.84 15.94
C ALA A 54 22.39 26.28 15.08
N ARG A 55 23.27 27.15 15.61
CA ARG A 55 24.48 27.60 14.88
C ARG A 55 25.55 26.51 14.71
N SER A 56 25.44 25.36 15.38
CA SER A 56 26.39 24.26 15.20
C SER A 56 26.06 23.39 13.98
N ILE A 57 24.85 23.51 13.44
CA ILE A 57 24.35 22.68 12.35
C ILE A 57 24.60 23.39 11.01
N THR A 58 25.25 22.67 10.09
CA THR A 58 25.51 23.10 8.71
C THR A 58 24.75 22.26 7.69
N THR A 59 24.34 21.05 8.06
CA THR A 59 23.53 20.16 7.23
C THR A 59 22.39 19.61 8.07
N LEU A 60 21.17 19.74 7.56
CA LEU A 60 19.95 19.32 8.24
C LEU A 60 19.12 18.46 7.29
N ASP A 61 19.03 17.17 7.62
CA ASP A 61 18.22 16.20 6.90
C ASP A 61 16.93 15.91 7.66
N LEU A 62 15.82 16.30 7.05
CA LEU A 62 14.46 16.19 7.56
C LEU A 62 13.56 15.36 6.63
N LEU A 63 14.14 14.44 5.85
CA LEU A 63 13.39 13.60 4.93
C LEU A 63 12.29 12.78 5.63
N GLY A 64 11.06 12.84 5.11
CA GLY A 64 9.96 11.98 5.54
C GLY A 64 9.58 12.17 7.01
N ARG A 65 9.61 13.40 7.52
CA ARG A 65 9.40 13.71 8.94
C ARG A 65 7.98 14.18 9.25
N ASN A 66 7.08 14.23 8.26
CA ASN A 66 5.74 14.80 8.38
C ASN A 66 5.75 16.25 8.92
N ILE A 67 6.73 17.04 8.52
CA ILE A 67 6.87 18.44 8.92
C ILE A 67 5.98 19.30 8.02
N SER A 68 5.21 20.19 8.62
CA SER A 68 4.34 21.14 7.93
C SER A 68 4.75 22.59 8.19
N ASN A 69 5.44 22.86 9.31
CA ASN A 69 5.80 24.21 9.72
C ASN A 69 7.30 24.31 10.08
N LEU A 70 7.98 25.31 9.50
CA LEU A 70 9.42 25.49 9.61
C LEU A 70 9.85 26.50 10.70
N ASN A 71 8.91 27.03 11.48
CA ASN A 71 9.21 28.02 12.52
C ASN A 71 10.21 27.47 13.54
N GLY A 72 11.24 28.28 13.81
CA GLY A 72 12.42 27.91 14.58
C GLY A 72 13.66 27.70 13.70
N LEU A 73 13.49 27.40 12.39
CA LEU A 73 14.64 27.28 11.48
C LEU A 73 15.34 28.61 11.19
N GLU A 74 14.72 29.76 11.44
CA GLU A 74 15.35 31.08 11.25
C GLU A 74 16.61 31.29 12.11
N TYR A 75 16.79 30.51 13.18
CA TYR A 75 17.95 30.56 14.06
C TYR A 75 19.15 29.75 13.55
N PHE A 76 18.99 28.94 12.51
CA PHE A 76 20.01 28.04 11.96
C PHE A 76 20.90 28.77 10.94
N THR A 77 21.42 29.93 11.34
CA THR A 77 22.12 30.87 10.44
C THR A 77 23.41 30.34 9.82
N ASN A 78 23.87 29.15 10.21
CA ASN A 78 25.03 28.46 9.62
C ASN A 78 24.65 27.30 8.70
N LEU A 79 23.35 27.08 8.46
CA LEU A 79 22.87 26.00 7.62
C LEU A 79 23.27 26.22 6.15
N GLU A 80 23.87 25.19 5.56
CA GLU A 80 24.37 25.14 4.18
C GLU A 80 23.54 24.17 3.34
N VAL A 81 23.04 23.08 3.93
CA VAL A 81 22.22 22.07 3.25
C VAL A 81 20.98 21.76 4.07
N LEU A 82 19.80 21.84 3.44
CA LEU A 82 18.51 21.49 4.03
C LEU A 82 17.76 20.51 3.12
N ILE A 83 17.48 19.31 3.64
CA ILE A 83 16.67 18.29 2.96
C ILE A 83 15.32 18.22 3.65
N LEU A 84 14.26 18.57 2.94
CA LEU A 84 12.87 18.57 3.39
C LEU A 84 12.02 17.62 2.54
N GLU A 85 12.63 16.69 1.82
CA GLU A 85 11.93 15.73 0.96
C GLU A 85 10.83 14.95 1.70
N ASP A 86 9.71 14.69 1.04
CA ASP A 86 8.58 13.91 1.57
C ASP A 86 7.97 14.50 2.86
N ASN A 87 7.62 15.78 2.85
CA ASN A 87 6.97 16.47 3.97
C ASN A 87 5.68 17.19 3.50
N PHE A 88 5.11 18.05 4.35
CA PHE A 88 3.89 18.83 4.09
C PHE A 88 4.18 20.33 4.12
N VAL A 89 5.39 20.74 3.72
CA VAL A 89 5.83 22.13 3.82
C VAL A 89 5.20 22.95 2.69
N SER A 90 4.57 24.07 3.05
CA SER A 90 4.11 25.11 2.11
C SER A 90 4.69 26.49 2.44
N ASP A 91 4.97 26.76 3.72
CA ASP A 91 5.51 28.05 4.18
C ASP A 91 7.04 28.04 4.36
N LEU A 92 7.74 28.75 3.48
CA LEU A 92 9.20 28.86 3.46
C LEU A 92 9.75 30.11 4.13
N ARG A 93 8.90 30.98 4.69
CA ARG A 93 9.33 32.25 5.34
C ARG A 93 10.41 32.08 6.40
N PRO A 94 10.42 30.99 7.22
CA PRO A 94 11.47 30.80 8.22
C PRO A 94 12.89 30.69 7.62
N LEU A 95 13.00 30.37 6.33
CA LEU A 95 14.29 30.19 5.65
C LEU A 95 14.91 31.50 5.14
N ARG A 96 14.16 32.60 5.05
CA ARG A 96 14.55 33.83 4.32
C ARG A 96 15.92 34.43 4.71
N ASP A 97 16.32 34.26 5.96
CA ASP A 97 17.51 34.86 6.54
C ASP A 97 18.70 33.88 6.61
N LEU A 98 18.56 32.66 6.07
CA LEU A 98 19.61 31.63 6.07
C LEU A 98 20.63 31.87 4.95
N LYS A 99 21.41 32.96 5.09
CA LYS A 99 22.35 33.46 4.05
C LYS A 99 23.57 32.56 3.74
N LYS A 100 23.59 31.34 4.26
CA LYS A 100 24.57 30.30 3.90
C LYS A 100 23.94 29.07 3.25
N LEU A 101 22.61 29.03 3.13
CA LEU A 101 21.91 27.88 2.57
C LEU A 101 22.21 27.82 1.07
N GLU A 102 22.97 26.81 0.68
CA GLU A 102 23.44 26.56 -0.69
C GLU A 102 22.65 25.43 -1.35
N SER A 103 22.15 24.46 -0.58
CA SER A 103 21.36 23.34 -1.09
C SER A 103 20.03 23.19 -0.37
N LEU A 104 18.94 23.17 -1.13
CA LEU A 104 17.58 23.04 -0.62
C LEU A 104 16.81 21.98 -1.42
N ASN A 105 16.49 20.85 -0.78
CA ASN A 105 15.65 19.82 -1.37
C ASN A 105 14.24 19.92 -0.80
N LEU A 106 13.27 20.29 -1.64
CA LEU A 106 11.84 20.45 -1.33
C LEU A 106 10.99 19.48 -2.17
N ARG A 107 11.56 18.34 -2.57
CA ARG A 107 10.83 17.30 -3.29
C ARG A 107 9.63 16.82 -2.48
N ASN A 108 8.50 16.56 -3.14
CA ASN A 108 7.31 15.98 -2.51
C ASN A 108 6.85 16.73 -1.25
N ASN A 109 6.51 18.01 -1.45
CA ASN A 109 5.94 18.93 -0.47
C ASN A 109 4.70 19.61 -1.06
N GLU A 110 4.18 20.64 -0.38
CA GLU A 110 2.95 21.36 -0.76
C GLU A 110 3.24 22.75 -1.36
N ILE A 111 4.37 22.89 -2.08
CA ILE A 111 4.76 24.16 -2.71
C ILE A 111 4.24 24.19 -4.14
N THR A 112 3.01 24.66 -4.28
CA THR A 112 2.25 24.56 -5.53
C THR A 112 2.24 25.85 -6.35
N ASN A 113 2.56 26.98 -5.71
CA ASN A 113 2.61 28.30 -6.33
C ASN A 113 3.87 29.07 -5.91
N LEU A 114 4.85 29.16 -6.82
CA LEU A 114 6.08 29.90 -6.55
C LEU A 114 5.88 31.43 -6.49
N ASN A 115 4.77 31.97 -7.01
CA ASN A 115 4.47 33.39 -6.90
C ASN A 115 3.79 33.77 -5.58
N ASP A 116 3.53 32.81 -4.69
CA ASP A 116 2.99 33.12 -3.38
C ASP A 116 4.03 33.84 -2.49
N ILE A 117 3.53 34.56 -1.49
CA ILE A 117 4.32 35.31 -0.51
C ILE A 117 5.35 34.46 0.20
N TYR A 118 5.16 33.14 0.30
CA TYR A 118 6.07 32.25 1.01
C TYR A 118 7.37 32.00 0.22
N PHE A 119 7.28 31.66 -1.06
CA PHE A 119 8.45 31.42 -1.89
C PHE A 119 9.17 32.73 -2.26
N GLN A 120 8.42 33.82 -2.43
CA GLN A 120 8.97 35.16 -2.67
C GLN A 120 9.96 35.62 -1.57
N GLU A 121 9.86 35.09 -0.35
CA GLU A 121 10.73 35.46 0.77
C GLU A 121 12.10 34.75 0.73
N ILE A 122 12.27 33.70 -0.08
CA ILE A 122 13.52 32.95 -0.17
C ILE A 122 14.35 33.24 -1.44
N ILE A 123 13.90 34.14 -2.31
CA ILE A 123 14.58 34.43 -3.60
C ILE A 123 15.99 35.01 -3.46
N ASP A 124 16.33 35.54 -2.27
CA ASP A 124 17.64 36.13 -1.97
C ASP A 124 18.59 35.11 -1.30
N LEU A 125 18.24 33.82 -1.25
CA LEU A 125 19.11 32.76 -0.73
C LEU A 125 20.19 32.38 -1.77
N PRO A 126 21.43 32.07 -1.33
CA PRO A 126 22.54 31.78 -2.22
C PRO A 126 22.54 30.32 -2.72
N LEU A 127 21.38 29.84 -3.20
CA LEU A 127 21.21 28.44 -3.60
C LEU A 127 22.03 28.12 -4.86
N THR A 128 22.85 27.06 -4.75
CA THR A 128 23.53 26.37 -5.85
C THR A 128 22.83 25.06 -6.22
N SER A 129 21.99 24.51 -5.33
CA SER A 129 21.19 23.32 -5.57
C SER A 129 19.75 23.50 -5.08
N LEU A 130 18.78 23.22 -5.95
CA LEU A 130 17.36 23.28 -5.63
C LEU A 130 16.60 22.11 -6.26
N SER A 131 15.81 21.39 -5.46
CA SER A 131 14.81 20.44 -5.97
C SER A 131 13.41 20.88 -5.56
N LEU A 132 12.51 20.98 -6.53
CA LEU A 132 11.08 21.24 -6.39
C LEU A 132 10.26 20.14 -7.06
N ARG A 133 10.85 18.95 -7.21
CA ARG A 133 10.21 17.80 -7.85
C ARG A 133 8.90 17.43 -7.16
N HIS A 134 7.85 17.18 -7.95
CA HIS A 134 6.57 16.63 -7.49
C HIS A 134 6.00 17.38 -6.27
N ASN A 135 5.62 18.66 -6.41
CA ASN A 135 4.93 19.38 -5.34
C ASN A 135 3.41 19.43 -5.60
N VAL A 136 2.60 19.06 -4.60
CA VAL A 136 1.14 18.92 -4.71
C VAL A 136 0.48 19.14 -3.34
N VAL A 137 -0.75 19.66 -3.29
CA VAL A 137 -1.53 19.71 -2.04
C VAL A 137 -2.16 18.34 -1.80
N ARG A 138 -1.86 17.69 -0.67
CA ARG A 138 -2.20 16.26 -0.44
C ARG A 138 -3.66 15.99 -0.05
N ASP A 139 -4.41 17.04 0.33
CA ASP A 139 -5.81 16.94 0.76
C ASP A 139 -6.82 17.44 -0.29
N GLU A 140 -6.37 17.81 -1.50
CA GLU A 140 -7.24 18.25 -2.58
C GLU A 140 -7.38 17.15 -3.64
N PHE A 141 -8.62 16.73 -3.93
CA PHE A 141 -8.98 15.78 -4.99
C PHE A 141 -8.72 16.31 -6.42
N ASP A 142 -7.93 17.36 -6.58
CA ASP A 142 -7.73 18.09 -7.83
C ASP A 142 -6.24 18.08 -8.22
N ASN A 143 -5.92 17.33 -9.29
CA ASN A 143 -4.57 17.26 -9.88
C ASN A 143 -4.08 18.60 -10.49
N GLN A 144 -4.78 19.72 -10.24
CA GLN A 144 -4.48 21.06 -10.74
C GLN A 144 -3.46 21.85 -9.91
N THR A 145 -3.01 21.35 -8.76
CA THR A 145 -2.15 22.14 -7.86
C THR A 145 -0.65 21.88 -8.03
N ARG A 146 -0.11 21.52 -9.21
CA ARG A 146 1.36 21.41 -9.37
C ARG A 146 1.97 22.71 -9.90
N ILE A 147 3.27 22.90 -9.69
CA ILE A 147 3.99 24.13 -10.08
C ILE A 147 3.87 24.31 -11.60
N SER A 148 3.38 25.47 -12.04
CA SER A 148 3.33 25.81 -13.48
C SER A 148 4.12 27.07 -13.84
N ASP A 149 4.22 28.03 -12.91
CA ASP A 149 4.96 29.28 -13.08
C ASP A 149 6.26 29.24 -12.28
N ILE A 150 7.38 29.31 -12.99
CA ILE A 150 8.73 29.28 -12.42
C ILE A 150 9.49 30.60 -12.56
N SER A 151 8.79 31.71 -12.86
CA SER A 151 9.41 33.01 -13.14
C SER A 151 10.35 33.50 -12.03
N LEU A 152 10.05 33.21 -10.76
CA LEU A 152 10.92 33.58 -9.63
C LEU A 152 12.25 32.81 -9.58
N LEU A 153 12.38 31.68 -10.27
CA LEU A 153 13.65 30.94 -10.31
C LEU A 153 14.78 31.73 -10.99
N ALA A 154 14.45 32.73 -11.82
CA ALA A 154 15.43 33.62 -12.45
C ALA A 154 16.28 34.43 -11.44
N ASN A 155 15.88 34.49 -10.17
CA ASN A 155 16.63 35.17 -9.12
C ASN A 155 17.80 34.32 -8.56
N PHE A 156 17.77 32.99 -8.73
CA PHE A 156 18.80 32.08 -8.23
C PHE A 156 19.93 31.88 -9.25
N SER A 157 20.60 32.97 -9.64
CA SER A 157 21.62 32.95 -10.71
C SER A 157 22.86 32.09 -10.42
N ASP A 158 23.00 31.60 -9.18
CA ASP A 158 24.10 30.75 -8.74
C ASP A 158 23.80 29.24 -8.83
N LEU A 159 22.59 28.84 -9.27
CA LEU A 159 22.21 27.42 -9.40
C LEU A 159 23.13 26.65 -10.37
N GLU A 160 23.61 25.50 -9.87
CA GLU A 160 24.36 24.47 -10.59
C GLU A 160 23.52 23.20 -10.76
N TYR A 161 22.63 22.91 -9.81
CA TYR A 161 21.72 21.76 -9.81
C TYR A 161 20.27 22.21 -9.68
N LEU A 162 19.41 21.80 -10.62
CA LEU A 162 17.98 22.09 -10.58
C LEU A 162 17.14 20.87 -10.98
N ASP A 163 16.24 20.45 -10.09
CA ASP A 163 15.26 19.40 -10.35
C ASP A 163 13.83 19.95 -10.23
N LEU A 164 13.12 19.92 -11.35
CA LEU A 164 11.74 20.38 -11.53
C LEU A 164 10.84 19.26 -12.07
N GLN A 165 11.28 18.00 -11.97
CA GLN A 165 10.54 16.87 -12.50
C GLN A 165 9.11 16.80 -11.94
N ASP A 166 8.18 16.35 -12.78
CA ASP A 166 6.78 16.06 -12.41
C ASP A 166 6.06 17.27 -11.83
N ASN A 167 5.89 18.27 -12.70
CA ASN A 167 5.19 19.51 -12.46
C ASN A 167 4.37 19.88 -13.71
N HIS A 168 3.69 21.03 -13.73
CA HIS A 168 2.87 21.51 -14.85
C HIS A 168 3.55 22.66 -15.61
N ILE A 169 4.88 22.64 -15.71
CA ILE A 169 5.66 23.73 -16.30
C ILE A 169 5.51 23.68 -17.82
N LYS A 170 5.16 24.85 -18.40
CA LYS A 170 5.07 25.03 -19.86
C LYS A 170 6.10 25.99 -20.43
N ASN A 171 6.49 26.99 -19.63
CA ASN A 171 7.41 28.05 -20.01
C ASN A 171 8.63 28.04 -19.09
N ILE A 172 9.82 27.97 -19.69
CA ILE A 172 11.11 27.92 -19.00
C ILE A 172 12.01 29.14 -19.26
N GLU A 173 11.44 30.27 -19.70
CA GLU A 173 12.17 31.54 -19.90
C GLU A 173 12.98 31.95 -18.66
N ALA A 174 12.49 31.61 -17.46
CA ALA A 174 13.18 31.84 -16.19
C ALA A 174 14.58 31.22 -16.11
N LEU A 175 14.81 30.11 -16.82
CA LEU A 175 16.07 29.37 -16.81
C LEU A 175 17.14 30.01 -17.71
N LYS A 176 16.76 30.94 -18.61
CA LYS A 176 17.60 31.47 -19.69
C LYS A 176 18.96 32.02 -19.26
N ASN A 177 19.04 32.53 -18.04
CA ASN A 177 20.24 33.17 -17.49
C ASN A 177 20.91 32.35 -16.38
N LEU A 178 20.46 31.13 -16.09
CA LEU A 178 21.05 30.26 -15.08
C LEU A 178 22.28 29.53 -15.62
N SER A 179 23.23 30.28 -16.18
CA SER A 179 24.36 29.77 -16.97
C SER A 179 25.37 28.91 -16.21
N LYS A 180 25.20 28.75 -14.90
CA LYS A 180 26.02 27.86 -14.06
C LYS A 180 25.46 26.44 -13.94
N LEU A 181 24.23 26.19 -14.42
CA LEU A 181 23.62 24.87 -14.37
C LEU A 181 24.51 23.83 -15.07
N THR A 182 24.83 22.76 -14.34
CA THR A 182 25.48 21.55 -14.82
C THR A 182 24.51 20.37 -14.82
N TYR A 183 23.48 20.40 -13.98
CA TYR A 183 22.39 19.42 -13.92
C TYR A 183 21.02 20.10 -14.04
N LEU A 184 20.21 19.61 -14.98
CA LEU A 184 18.82 20.04 -15.13
C LEU A 184 17.91 18.84 -15.38
N ASN A 185 16.94 18.63 -14.49
CA ASN A 185 15.85 17.70 -14.70
C ASN A 185 14.53 18.47 -14.80
N ILE A 186 13.92 18.44 -15.98
CA ILE A 186 12.60 19.04 -16.24
C ILE A 186 11.63 18.00 -16.82
N SER A 187 11.92 16.72 -16.62
CA SER A 187 11.09 15.63 -17.12
C SER A 187 9.68 15.64 -16.55
N GLN A 188 8.72 15.03 -17.27
CA GLN A 188 7.31 14.95 -16.88
C GLN A 188 6.72 16.36 -16.64
N ASN A 189 6.91 17.24 -17.61
CA ASN A 189 6.27 18.55 -17.71
C ASN A 189 5.66 18.68 -19.12
N ASP A 190 4.92 19.74 -19.42
CA ASP A 190 4.24 19.92 -20.72
C ASP A 190 4.77 21.19 -21.41
N LEU A 191 6.04 21.15 -21.82
CA LEU A 191 6.76 22.30 -22.35
C LEU A 191 6.19 22.75 -23.70
N GLU A 192 6.07 24.06 -23.89
CA GLU A 192 5.81 24.60 -25.23
C GLU A 192 7.10 24.55 -26.05
N ASP A 193 7.10 23.99 -27.27
CA ASP A 193 8.31 23.84 -28.10
C ASP A 193 9.22 25.09 -28.17
N LYS A 194 8.61 26.27 -28.28
CA LYS A 194 9.36 27.54 -28.34
C LYS A 194 10.19 27.80 -27.08
N SER A 195 9.81 27.24 -25.92
CA SER A 195 10.48 27.47 -24.65
C SER A 195 11.83 26.76 -24.56
N VAL A 196 12.03 25.67 -25.31
CA VAL A 196 13.31 24.96 -25.35
C VAL A 196 14.44 25.89 -25.82
N LEU A 197 14.13 26.87 -26.68
CA LEU A 197 15.10 27.89 -27.14
C LEU A 197 15.69 28.70 -25.99
N ASP A 198 15.01 28.81 -24.85
CA ASP A 198 15.54 29.53 -23.69
C ASP A 198 16.66 28.77 -22.97
N LEU A 199 16.90 27.50 -23.29
CA LEU A 199 18.07 26.77 -22.81
C LEU A 199 19.38 27.17 -23.52
N GLU A 200 19.35 28.01 -24.56
CA GLU A 200 20.48 28.32 -25.46
C GLU A 200 21.80 28.71 -24.78
N ASN A 201 21.74 29.28 -23.57
CA ASN A 201 22.92 29.74 -22.82
C ASN A 201 23.42 28.74 -21.76
N LEU A 202 22.74 27.60 -21.57
CA LEU A 202 23.09 26.59 -20.57
C LEU A 202 24.15 25.61 -21.09
N ILE A 203 25.17 26.14 -21.77
CA ILE A 203 26.18 25.38 -22.52
C ILE A 203 27.12 24.54 -21.65
N HIS A 204 27.08 24.73 -20.33
CA HIS A 204 27.86 23.96 -19.34
C HIS A 204 27.08 22.80 -18.72
N LEU A 205 25.84 22.53 -19.20
CA LEU A 205 25.08 21.36 -18.78
C LEU A 205 25.85 20.07 -19.10
N GLN A 206 25.98 19.23 -18.09
CA GLN A 206 26.55 17.88 -18.17
C GLN A 206 25.43 16.83 -18.14
N SER A 207 24.32 17.10 -17.45
CA SER A 207 23.18 16.20 -17.35
C SER A 207 21.87 16.94 -17.64
N LEU A 208 21.12 16.45 -18.63
CA LEU A 208 19.84 16.99 -19.03
C LEU A 208 18.80 15.88 -19.17
N ASN A 209 17.72 16.00 -18.40
CA ASN A 209 16.57 15.11 -18.50
C ASN A 209 15.33 15.86 -18.99
N LEU A 210 14.91 15.51 -20.19
CA LEU A 210 13.76 16.01 -20.94
C LEU A 210 12.70 14.92 -21.18
N ARG A 211 12.75 13.80 -20.43
CA ARG A 211 11.78 12.70 -20.57
C ARG A 211 10.35 13.21 -20.49
N GLN A 212 9.51 12.85 -21.45
CA GLN A 212 8.07 13.16 -21.47
C GLN A 212 7.83 14.65 -21.22
N THR A 213 8.42 15.50 -22.07
CA THR A 213 8.25 16.96 -22.01
C THR A 213 7.38 17.52 -23.13
N GLY A 214 7.05 16.69 -24.13
CA GLY A 214 6.23 17.07 -25.29
C GLY A 214 7.00 17.80 -26.38
N VAL A 215 8.31 17.98 -26.22
CA VAL A 215 9.16 18.77 -27.12
C VAL A 215 9.36 18.08 -28.47
N THR A 216 9.25 18.87 -29.54
CA THR A 216 9.32 18.40 -30.95
C THR A 216 10.58 18.83 -31.69
N ASN A 217 11.31 19.83 -31.16
CA ASN A 217 12.57 20.34 -31.70
C ASN A 217 13.58 20.60 -30.57
N LEU A 218 14.77 20.00 -30.70
CA LEU A 218 15.87 20.12 -29.75
C LEU A 218 17.19 20.62 -30.40
N ASP A 219 17.13 21.26 -31.56
CA ASP A 219 18.32 21.72 -32.30
C ASP A 219 19.22 22.67 -31.48
N VAL A 220 18.64 23.38 -30.51
CA VAL A 220 19.38 24.26 -29.58
C VAL A 220 20.44 23.49 -28.76
N LEU A 221 20.22 22.19 -28.51
CA LEU A 221 21.14 21.35 -27.77
C LEU A 221 22.47 21.13 -28.49
N ALA A 222 22.57 21.45 -29.80
CA ALA A 222 23.83 21.34 -30.55
C ALA A 222 24.97 22.18 -29.95
N ASN A 223 24.66 23.18 -29.12
CA ASN A 223 25.64 24.00 -28.42
C ASN A 223 26.15 23.37 -27.10
N PHE A 224 25.58 22.25 -26.64
CA PHE A 224 25.79 21.72 -25.29
C PHE A 224 26.89 20.66 -25.32
N THR A 225 28.08 21.08 -25.76
CA THR A 225 29.21 20.16 -26.03
C THR A 225 29.80 19.52 -24.76
N ASP A 226 29.40 19.99 -23.58
CA ASP A 226 29.79 19.42 -22.28
C ASP A 226 28.83 18.33 -21.78
N LEU A 227 27.75 18.02 -22.52
CA LEU A 227 26.72 17.07 -22.10
C LEU A 227 27.23 15.62 -22.10
N GLU A 228 27.09 14.96 -20.96
CA GLU A 228 27.50 13.58 -20.68
C GLU A 228 26.27 12.64 -20.56
N TYR A 229 25.14 13.17 -20.04
CA TYR A 229 23.88 12.45 -19.89
C TYR A 229 22.74 13.20 -20.58
N LEU A 230 22.05 12.52 -21.48
CA LEU A 230 20.83 13.02 -22.12
C LEU A 230 19.72 11.98 -22.04
N ASN A 231 18.58 12.38 -21.48
CA ASN A 231 17.36 11.60 -21.51
C ASN A 231 16.25 12.37 -22.24
N ILE A 232 15.82 11.85 -23.39
CA ILE A 232 14.75 12.39 -24.23
C ILE A 232 13.60 11.39 -24.38
N HIS A 233 13.53 10.37 -23.52
CA HIS A 233 12.52 9.31 -23.54
C HIS A 233 11.09 9.85 -23.68
N SER A 234 10.27 9.18 -24.50
CA SER A 234 8.84 9.48 -24.71
C SER A 234 8.55 10.93 -25.11
N ASN A 235 9.45 11.55 -25.88
CA ASN A 235 9.12 12.71 -26.72
C ASN A 235 8.80 12.21 -28.13
N THR A 236 7.61 11.60 -28.27
CA THR A 236 7.19 10.86 -29.48
C THR A 236 7.08 11.74 -30.73
N GLU A 237 6.90 13.04 -30.55
CA GLU A 237 6.76 14.04 -31.62
C GLU A 237 8.09 14.66 -32.06
N LEU A 238 9.22 14.25 -31.47
CA LEU A 238 10.55 14.75 -31.86
C LEU A 238 10.95 14.19 -33.23
N THR A 239 11.03 15.04 -34.24
CA THR A 239 11.25 14.62 -35.64
C THR A 239 12.72 14.54 -36.06
N SER A 240 13.63 15.15 -35.29
CA SER A 240 15.04 15.28 -35.63
C SER A 240 15.93 15.15 -34.40
N ILE A 241 17.03 14.41 -34.55
CA ILE A 241 18.09 14.28 -33.54
C ILE A 241 19.45 14.79 -34.05
N ALA A 242 19.47 15.63 -35.10
CA ALA A 242 20.70 16.16 -35.71
C ALA A 242 21.68 16.83 -34.72
N PHE A 243 21.16 17.40 -33.63
CA PHE A 243 21.97 18.00 -32.56
C PHE A 243 22.93 17.01 -31.88
N ILE A 244 22.59 15.71 -31.86
CA ILE A 244 23.37 14.68 -31.18
C ILE A 244 24.81 14.62 -31.70
N SER A 245 25.05 14.80 -33.00
CA SER A 245 26.41 14.77 -33.56
C SER A 245 27.37 15.82 -32.98
N SER A 246 26.86 16.85 -32.28
CA SER A 246 27.70 17.85 -31.59
C SER A 246 28.02 17.47 -30.13
N LEU A 247 27.31 16.50 -29.54
CA LEU A 247 27.41 16.08 -28.14
C LEU A 247 28.56 15.09 -27.92
N THR A 248 29.78 15.53 -28.24
CA THR A 248 30.97 14.65 -28.31
C THR A 248 31.44 14.06 -26.98
N LYS A 249 30.86 14.46 -25.85
CA LYS A 249 31.11 13.90 -24.51
C LYS A 249 30.01 12.96 -24.01
N LEU A 250 28.97 12.70 -24.81
CA LEU A 250 27.81 11.96 -24.36
C LEU A 250 28.18 10.51 -24.01
N GLU A 251 27.99 10.13 -22.75
CA GLU A 251 28.23 8.78 -22.22
C GLU A 251 26.91 8.00 -22.07
N THR A 252 25.81 8.70 -21.83
CA THR A 252 24.46 8.11 -21.70
C THR A 252 23.45 8.81 -22.61
N LEU A 253 22.81 8.02 -23.47
CA LEU A 253 21.65 8.43 -24.25
C LEU A 253 20.47 7.52 -23.96
N ILE A 254 19.40 8.09 -23.41
CA ILE A 254 18.11 7.42 -23.23
C ILE A 254 17.10 8.08 -24.16
N ALA A 255 16.74 7.38 -25.23
CA ALA A 255 15.84 7.87 -26.27
C ALA A 255 14.70 6.89 -26.57
N GLN A 256 14.34 6.04 -25.62
CA GLN A 256 13.20 5.14 -25.75
C GLN A 256 11.93 5.89 -26.16
N ASN A 257 11.14 5.30 -27.06
CA ASN A 257 9.90 5.92 -27.60
C ASN A 257 10.14 7.28 -28.28
N VAL A 258 11.28 7.45 -28.96
CA VAL A 258 11.58 8.62 -29.82
C VAL A 258 11.80 8.11 -31.24
N PRO A 259 11.15 8.68 -32.29
CA PRO A 259 11.21 8.14 -33.64
C PRO A 259 12.54 8.49 -34.35
N ILE A 260 13.64 7.90 -33.90
CA ILE A 260 14.99 8.09 -34.47
C ILE A 260 15.05 7.57 -35.91
N GLY A 261 14.49 6.38 -36.17
CA GLY A 261 14.47 5.81 -37.50
C GLY A 261 15.87 5.65 -38.10
N ASN A 262 16.05 6.16 -39.32
CA ASN A 262 17.33 6.15 -40.03
C ASN A 262 18.36 7.19 -39.54
N GLN A 263 18.03 8.00 -38.54
CA GLN A 263 18.92 9.03 -37.99
C GLN A 263 19.99 8.45 -37.06
N ILE A 264 19.99 7.14 -36.81
CA ILE A 264 20.99 6.46 -35.98
C ILE A 264 22.44 6.71 -36.43
N GLY A 265 22.66 6.98 -37.73
CA GLY A 265 23.96 7.39 -38.30
C GLY A 265 24.61 8.59 -37.62
N LEU A 266 23.83 9.46 -36.98
CA LEU A 266 24.35 10.63 -36.26
C LEU A 266 25.14 10.28 -35.00
N LEU A 267 25.10 9.01 -34.58
CA LEU A 267 25.86 8.48 -33.45
C LEU A 267 27.27 7.98 -33.80
N GLU A 268 27.66 7.96 -35.08
CA GLU A 268 28.89 7.28 -35.57
C GLU A 268 30.19 7.62 -34.82
N ASP A 269 30.32 8.83 -34.27
CA ASP A 269 31.54 9.28 -33.58
C ASP A 269 31.49 9.14 -32.04
N HIS A 270 30.43 8.59 -31.45
CA HIS A 270 30.21 8.56 -29.98
C HIS A 270 30.85 7.34 -29.29
N ASN A 271 32.15 7.17 -29.51
CA ASN A 271 32.91 6.00 -29.04
C ASN A 271 33.06 5.90 -27.50
N GLN A 272 32.60 6.91 -26.77
CA GLN A 272 32.58 6.95 -25.31
C GLN A 272 31.25 6.48 -24.68
N LEU A 273 30.23 6.14 -25.48
CA LEU A 273 28.94 5.71 -24.96
C LEU A 273 29.06 4.45 -24.09
N LEU A 274 28.50 4.53 -22.89
CA LEU A 274 28.35 3.41 -21.95
C LEU A 274 26.91 2.93 -21.90
N ARG A 275 25.94 3.85 -21.93
CA ARG A 275 24.52 3.53 -21.85
C ARG A 275 23.76 4.07 -23.05
N LEU A 276 23.07 3.17 -23.74
CA LEU A 276 22.29 3.47 -24.94
C LEU A 276 20.95 2.74 -24.87
N ASN A 277 19.87 3.49 -24.65
CA ASN A 277 18.50 2.95 -24.70
C ASN A 277 17.76 3.56 -25.90
N LEU A 278 17.60 2.74 -26.92
CA LEU A 278 16.89 3.01 -28.17
C LEU A 278 15.66 2.10 -28.32
N GLN A 279 15.05 1.65 -27.23
CA GLN A 279 13.84 0.83 -27.29
C GLN A 279 12.72 1.56 -28.02
N ASN A 280 12.07 0.90 -28.97
CA ASN A 280 10.94 1.48 -29.70
C ASN A 280 11.28 2.86 -30.31
N THR A 281 12.35 2.90 -31.09
CA THR A 281 12.83 4.12 -31.77
C THR A 281 12.76 4.03 -33.29
N ASN A 282 12.16 2.95 -33.82
CA ASN A 282 12.00 2.67 -35.25
C ASN A 282 13.33 2.49 -36.00
N ILE A 283 14.44 2.19 -35.31
CA ILE A 283 15.72 1.90 -35.97
C ILE A 283 15.62 0.55 -36.72
N ASN A 284 16.16 0.51 -37.93
CA ASN A 284 16.12 -0.69 -38.79
C ASN A 284 17.51 -1.11 -39.31
N ASP A 285 18.56 -0.49 -38.78
CA ASP A 285 19.95 -0.79 -39.10
C ASP A 285 20.79 -0.64 -37.82
N LEU A 286 21.59 -1.68 -37.52
CA LEU A 286 22.46 -1.74 -36.36
C LEU A 286 23.93 -1.46 -36.70
N SER A 287 24.25 -1.15 -37.96
CA SER A 287 25.62 -0.91 -38.43
C SER A 287 26.41 0.06 -37.55
N VAL A 288 25.79 1.19 -37.19
CA VAL A 288 26.41 2.21 -36.33
C VAL A 288 26.68 1.68 -34.91
N ILE A 289 25.74 0.93 -34.34
CA ILE A 289 25.93 0.34 -33.00
C ILE A 289 27.08 -0.66 -33.03
N ILE A 290 27.17 -1.46 -34.10
CA ILE A 290 28.27 -2.42 -34.30
C ILE A 290 29.60 -1.68 -34.43
N ASP A 291 29.68 -0.61 -35.23
CA ASP A 291 30.90 0.18 -35.40
C ASP A 291 31.37 0.79 -34.05
N LEU A 292 30.42 1.27 -33.24
CA LEU A 292 30.69 1.77 -31.89
C LEU A 292 31.22 0.65 -30.97
N MET A 293 30.60 -0.54 -31.01
CA MET A 293 31.06 -1.70 -30.24
C MET A 293 32.44 -2.19 -30.67
N GLU A 294 32.75 -2.16 -31.98
CA GLU A 294 34.08 -2.46 -32.52
C GLU A 294 35.14 -1.46 -32.04
N ALA A 295 34.75 -0.20 -31.86
CA ALA A 295 35.60 0.85 -31.30
C ALA A 295 35.76 0.76 -29.77
N GLY A 296 35.01 -0.13 -29.10
CA GLY A 296 35.07 -0.38 -27.66
C GLY A 296 34.01 0.35 -26.81
N ALA A 297 33.08 1.08 -27.43
CA ALA A 297 31.90 1.61 -26.74
C ALA A 297 30.90 0.50 -26.43
N LEU A 298 29.94 0.75 -25.53
CA LEU A 298 28.82 -0.18 -25.26
C LEU A 298 29.27 -1.61 -24.91
N GLN A 299 30.36 -1.75 -24.15
CA GLN A 299 30.92 -3.01 -23.71
C GLN A 299 31.25 -2.96 -22.22
N ASP A 300 31.06 -4.06 -21.49
CA ASP A 300 31.52 -4.15 -20.11
C ASP A 300 33.05 -4.25 -20.07
N ASP A 301 33.66 -3.48 -19.17
CA ASP A 301 35.06 -3.63 -18.73
C ASP A 301 35.14 -3.62 -17.18
N PRO A 302 35.03 -4.80 -16.55
CA PRO A 302 35.12 -4.93 -15.10
C PRO A 302 36.46 -4.49 -14.50
N LEU A 303 37.54 -4.45 -15.27
CA LEU A 303 38.85 -4.02 -14.78
C LEU A 303 38.92 -2.50 -14.61
N LEU A 304 38.15 -1.77 -15.41
CA LEU A 304 37.98 -0.32 -15.32
C LEU A 304 36.72 0.09 -14.53
N GLY A 305 35.91 -0.89 -14.12
CA GLY A 305 34.63 -0.64 -13.45
C GLY A 305 33.57 -0.05 -14.38
N GLN A 306 33.72 -0.25 -15.69
CA GLN A 306 32.79 0.22 -16.71
C GLN A 306 31.79 -0.90 -17.02
N TYR A 307 30.50 -0.57 -16.98
CA TYR A 307 29.42 -1.50 -17.30
C TYR A 307 28.50 -0.83 -18.30
N ALA A 308 28.31 -1.47 -19.43
CA ALA A 308 27.45 -0.99 -20.49
C ALA A 308 25.99 -1.40 -20.25
N GLU A 309 25.09 -0.54 -20.71
CA GLU A 309 23.67 -0.84 -20.77
C GLU A 309 23.14 -0.55 -22.18
N VAL A 310 22.62 -1.59 -22.84
CA VAL A 310 22.12 -1.47 -24.22
C VAL A 310 20.69 -2.01 -24.32
N ASN A 311 19.76 -1.16 -24.71
CA ASN A 311 18.39 -1.56 -25.00
C ASN A 311 18.02 -1.16 -26.43
N ILE A 312 17.78 -2.15 -27.29
CA ILE A 312 17.39 -1.99 -28.69
C ILE A 312 16.10 -2.76 -29.02
N ALA A 313 15.34 -3.17 -28.01
CA ALA A 313 14.11 -3.93 -28.21
C ALA A 313 13.00 -3.12 -28.87
N ALA A 314 11.98 -3.81 -29.37
CA ALA A 314 10.81 -3.21 -30.03
C ALA A 314 11.16 -2.28 -31.20
N ASN A 315 12.20 -2.63 -31.97
CA ASN A 315 12.57 -1.94 -33.20
C ASN A 315 12.36 -2.91 -34.39
N PRO A 316 12.07 -2.40 -35.60
CA PRO A 316 11.86 -3.21 -36.80
C PRO A 316 13.20 -3.75 -37.36
N LEU A 317 13.87 -4.56 -36.55
CA LEU A 317 15.18 -5.15 -36.82
C LEU A 317 14.99 -6.58 -37.32
N THR A 318 15.78 -6.95 -38.33
CA THR A 318 15.75 -8.30 -38.89
C THR A 318 16.72 -9.23 -38.17
N GLU A 319 16.56 -10.54 -38.33
CA GLU A 319 17.54 -11.54 -37.93
C GLU A 319 18.96 -11.18 -38.36
N ASN A 320 19.14 -10.73 -39.61
CA ASN A 320 20.45 -10.39 -40.15
C ASN A 320 21.07 -9.15 -39.48
N ASP A 321 20.26 -8.28 -38.87
CA ASP A 321 20.77 -7.15 -38.08
C ASP A 321 21.25 -7.65 -36.72
N TYR A 322 20.49 -8.55 -36.09
CA TYR A 322 20.86 -9.18 -34.83
C TYR A 322 22.06 -10.14 -34.97
N GLU A 323 22.18 -10.89 -36.06
CA GLU A 323 23.30 -11.83 -36.29
C GLU A 323 24.66 -11.13 -36.21
N LYS A 324 24.75 -9.88 -36.69
CA LYS A 324 25.99 -9.10 -36.67
C LYS A 324 26.36 -8.60 -35.27
N LEU A 325 25.41 -8.49 -34.33
CA LEU A 325 25.66 -8.09 -32.94
C LEU A 325 26.21 -9.22 -32.07
N VAL A 326 26.00 -10.48 -32.47
CA VAL A 326 26.39 -11.67 -31.71
C VAL A 326 27.81 -11.60 -31.10
N PRO A 327 28.87 -11.15 -31.83
CA PRO A 327 30.23 -11.12 -31.28
C PRO A 327 30.41 -10.19 -30.07
N PHE A 328 29.53 -9.19 -29.90
CA PHE A 328 29.63 -8.14 -28.87
C PHE A 328 28.59 -8.33 -27.75
N TRP A 329 27.46 -8.99 -28.08
CA TRP A 329 26.28 -9.05 -27.22
C TRP A 329 26.52 -9.78 -25.90
N ASP A 330 27.37 -10.82 -25.90
CA ASP A 330 27.67 -11.62 -24.71
C ASP A 330 28.48 -10.87 -23.65
N ASN A 331 29.17 -9.78 -24.03
CA ASN A 331 30.01 -8.98 -23.14
C ASN A 331 29.27 -7.78 -22.51
N ILE A 332 27.93 -7.82 -22.51
CA ILE A 332 27.08 -6.78 -21.91
C ILE A 332 26.16 -7.48 -20.91
N ASN A 333 26.24 -7.12 -19.63
CA ASN A 333 25.37 -7.72 -18.61
C ASN A 333 23.97 -7.09 -18.59
N SER A 334 23.87 -5.77 -18.77
CA SER A 334 22.59 -5.05 -18.80
C SER A 334 22.14 -4.83 -20.24
N LYS A 335 21.33 -5.76 -20.78
CA LYS A 335 20.90 -5.71 -22.19
C LYS A 335 19.47 -6.13 -22.42
N VAL A 336 18.83 -5.50 -23.40
CA VAL A 336 17.48 -5.83 -23.85
C VAL A 336 17.44 -5.77 -25.39
N PRO A 337 17.02 -6.84 -26.08
CA PRO A 337 16.54 -8.11 -25.53
C PRO A 337 17.67 -8.94 -24.89
N ALA A 338 17.31 -9.74 -23.88
CA ALA A 338 18.25 -10.62 -23.21
C ALA A 338 18.81 -11.71 -24.15
N VAL A 339 18.01 -12.12 -25.14
CA VAL A 339 18.34 -13.10 -26.19
C VAL A 339 17.99 -12.52 -27.56
N LEU A 340 18.88 -12.67 -28.55
CA LEU A 340 18.68 -12.15 -29.91
C LEU A 340 17.71 -13.03 -30.74
N PRO A 341 16.72 -12.44 -31.44
CA PRO A 341 15.75 -13.19 -32.25
C PRO A 341 16.28 -13.45 -33.68
N LEU A 342 16.50 -14.72 -34.03
CA LEU A 342 17.06 -15.13 -35.34
C LEU A 342 16.06 -16.07 -36.11
N GLY A 343 15.51 -15.64 -37.27
CA GLY A 343 14.71 -16.42 -38.28
C GLY A 343 13.69 -15.60 -39.14
N GLU A 344 13.41 -15.91 -40.43
CA GLU A 344 12.26 -15.34 -41.24
C GLU A 344 10.91 -16.07 -40.98
N ILE A 345 9.80 -15.32 -40.82
CA ILE A 345 8.42 -15.83 -40.61
C ILE A 345 7.61 -15.79 -41.92
N PHE A 346 7.10 -16.94 -42.39
CA PHE A 346 6.40 -17.10 -43.69
C PHE A 346 4.97 -17.65 -43.58
N TYR A 347 4.32 -17.52 -42.43
CA TYR A 347 3.05 -18.18 -42.10
C TYR A 347 2.10 -17.20 -41.39
N PRO A 348 0.79 -17.47 -41.33
CA PRO A 348 -0.15 -16.59 -40.66
C PRO A 348 0.07 -16.68 -39.16
N LEU A 349 -0.18 -15.57 -38.49
CA LEU A 349 -0.04 -15.44 -37.04
C LEU A 349 -1.43 -15.23 -36.46
N ILE A 350 -1.64 -15.68 -35.22
CA ILE A 350 -2.73 -15.17 -34.39
C ILE A 350 -2.41 -13.67 -34.18
N ASN A 351 -3.39 -12.79 -34.02
CA ASN A 351 -3.11 -11.36 -33.88
C ASN A 351 -3.75 -10.79 -32.63
N GLU A 352 -4.98 -11.20 -32.35
CA GLU A 352 -5.78 -10.75 -31.22
C GLU A 352 -6.81 -11.82 -30.87
N ILE A 353 -7.13 -11.99 -29.59
CA ILE A 353 -8.14 -12.94 -29.10
C ILE A 353 -9.03 -12.30 -28.05
N MET A 354 -10.32 -12.61 -28.06
CA MET A 354 -11.26 -12.23 -27.00
C MET A 354 -12.07 -13.45 -26.58
N ALA A 355 -11.92 -13.87 -25.31
CA ALA A 355 -12.53 -15.08 -24.75
C ALA A 355 -13.81 -14.83 -23.94
N SER A 356 -14.21 -13.57 -23.74
CA SER A 356 -15.45 -13.22 -23.04
C SER A 356 -15.96 -11.87 -23.52
N ASN A 357 -16.68 -11.90 -24.64
CA ASN A 357 -17.20 -10.72 -25.33
C ASN A 357 -18.63 -10.36 -24.86
N ASP A 358 -18.81 -9.21 -24.22
CA ASP A 358 -20.13 -8.65 -23.86
C ASP A 358 -20.45 -7.38 -24.65
N ASN A 359 -19.44 -6.64 -25.14
CA ASN A 359 -19.63 -5.30 -25.71
C ASN A 359 -18.82 -4.97 -26.99
N SER A 360 -18.06 -5.90 -27.58
CA SER A 360 -17.16 -5.60 -28.73
C SER A 360 -17.78 -5.87 -30.11
N LEU A 361 -18.06 -7.14 -30.41
CA LEU A 361 -18.43 -7.63 -31.75
C LEU A 361 -19.63 -8.56 -31.67
N GLU A 362 -20.71 -8.23 -32.39
CA GLU A 362 -21.87 -9.09 -32.54
C GLU A 362 -21.74 -10.01 -33.76
N ASP A 363 -22.24 -11.24 -33.65
CA ASP A 363 -22.39 -12.14 -34.79
C ASP A 363 -23.63 -11.82 -35.65
N TYR A 364 -23.86 -12.60 -36.71
CA TYR A 364 -25.00 -12.41 -37.61
C TYR A 364 -26.40 -12.54 -36.97
N GLN A 365 -26.50 -13.04 -35.74
CA GLN A 365 -27.73 -13.13 -34.96
C GLN A 365 -27.86 -12.02 -33.92
N GLY A 366 -26.84 -11.15 -33.77
CA GLY A 366 -26.78 -10.12 -32.74
C GLY A 366 -26.30 -10.67 -31.38
N GLU A 367 -25.58 -11.80 -31.36
CA GLU A 367 -25.00 -12.36 -30.14
C GLU A 367 -23.53 -11.94 -30.01
N ASN A 368 -23.11 -11.50 -28.82
CA ASN A 368 -21.70 -11.30 -28.53
C ASN A 368 -21.05 -12.66 -28.28
N VAL A 369 -20.10 -13.02 -29.12
CA VAL A 369 -19.39 -14.31 -29.07
C VAL A 369 -17.88 -14.08 -29.08
N ASP A 370 -17.14 -15.05 -28.55
CA ASP A 370 -15.68 -15.04 -28.53
C ASP A 370 -15.15 -14.99 -29.97
N TRP A 371 -13.98 -14.39 -30.16
CA TRP A 371 -13.39 -14.25 -31.48
C TRP A 371 -11.87 -14.30 -31.45
N ILE A 372 -11.31 -14.70 -32.59
CA ILE A 372 -9.88 -14.86 -32.87
C ILE A 372 -9.61 -14.10 -34.15
N GLU A 373 -8.56 -13.29 -34.15
CA GLU A 373 -8.04 -12.66 -35.35
C GLU A 373 -6.73 -13.33 -35.78
N LEU A 374 -6.60 -13.58 -37.08
CA LEU A 374 -5.35 -13.97 -37.72
C LEU A 374 -4.82 -12.85 -38.62
N TYR A 375 -3.50 -12.68 -38.64
CA TYR A 375 -2.79 -11.72 -39.49
C TYR A 375 -1.84 -12.44 -40.48
N ASN A 376 -1.79 -11.95 -41.72
CA ASN A 376 -0.83 -12.40 -42.74
C ASN A 376 0.32 -11.38 -42.85
N PRO A 377 1.54 -11.69 -42.37
CA PRO A 377 2.67 -10.75 -42.40
C PRO A 377 3.34 -10.64 -43.78
N THR A 378 2.84 -11.35 -44.80
CA THR A 378 3.46 -11.36 -46.14
C THR A 378 2.77 -10.40 -47.11
N ASP A 379 3.52 -9.94 -48.10
CA ASP A 379 3.07 -9.06 -49.18
C ASP A 379 2.24 -9.78 -50.27
N THR A 380 1.91 -11.06 -50.05
CA THR A 380 1.07 -11.86 -50.95
C THR A 380 -0.11 -12.48 -50.20
N PRO A 381 -1.30 -12.61 -50.82
CA PRO A 381 -2.43 -13.30 -50.18
C PRO A 381 -2.09 -14.74 -49.82
N MET A 382 -2.48 -15.16 -48.63
CA MET A 382 -2.19 -16.48 -48.09
C MET A 382 -3.45 -17.35 -48.09
N ASP A 383 -3.40 -18.47 -48.81
CA ASP A 383 -4.44 -19.50 -48.78
C ASP A 383 -4.21 -20.42 -47.59
N ILE A 384 -5.09 -20.33 -46.58
CA ILE A 384 -5.05 -21.13 -45.36
C ILE A 384 -6.05 -22.29 -45.39
N SER A 385 -6.60 -22.63 -46.56
CA SER A 385 -7.58 -23.71 -46.69
C SER A 385 -7.05 -25.04 -46.16
N GLY A 386 -7.74 -25.60 -45.16
CA GLY A 386 -7.36 -26.84 -44.50
C GLY A 386 -6.25 -26.72 -43.46
N TYR A 387 -5.88 -25.51 -43.04
CA TYR A 387 -5.17 -25.28 -41.78
C TYR A 387 -6.13 -25.58 -40.62
N TYR A 388 -5.63 -25.64 -39.39
CA TYR A 388 -6.45 -25.97 -38.21
C TYR A 388 -6.30 -24.94 -37.10
N LEU A 389 -7.41 -24.66 -36.40
CA LEU A 389 -7.42 -24.03 -35.09
C LEU A 389 -7.84 -25.05 -34.03
N SER A 390 -7.21 -24.96 -32.87
CA SER A 390 -7.55 -25.76 -31.69
C SER A 390 -7.36 -24.93 -30.44
N ASP A 391 -8.26 -25.10 -29.49
CA ASP A 391 -8.16 -24.64 -28.10
C ASP A 391 -7.46 -25.70 -27.20
N ASN A 392 -6.82 -26.70 -27.81
CA ASN A 392 -6.19 -27.83 -27.14
C ASN A 392 -5.01 -28.34 -27.98
N ILE A 393 -3.78 -28.23 -27.43
CA ILE A 393 -2.52 -28.60 -28.08
C ILE A 393 -2.41 -30.11 -28.34
N GLU A 394 -3.12 -30.93 -27.56
CA GLU A 394 -3.19 -32.38 -27.75
C GLU A 394 -4.15 -32.76 -28.89
N GLU A 395 -4.96 -31.81 -29.38
CA GLU A 395 -5.90 -31.99 -30.49
C GLU A 395 -5.66 -30.98 -31.64
N LEU A 396 -4.45 -30.95 -32.20
CA LEU A 396 -4.02 -30.03 -33.29
C LEU A 396 -4.91 -29.97 -34.55
N LYS A 397 -5.91 -30.85 -34.68
CA LYS A 397 -6.85 -30.94 -35.81
C LYS A 397 -8.31 -30.70 -35.42
N LYS A 398 -8.57 -30.05 -34.28
CA LYS A 398 -9.92 -29.88 -33.70
C LYS A 398 -10.91 -29.23 -34.65
N TRP A 399 -10.51 -28.14 -35.32
CA TRP A 399 -11.34 -27.45 -36.31
C TRP A 399 -10.52 -27.03 -37.52
N ALA A 400 -11.02 -27.30 -38.73
CA ALA A 400 -10.32 -27.03 -39.98
C ALA A 400 -10.90 -25.80 -40.69
N PHE A 401 -10.04 -24.92 -41.19
CA PHE A 401 -10.46 -23.80 -42.02
C PHE A 401 -11.15 -24.27 -43.31
N PRO A 402 -12.31 -23.70 -43.67
CA PRO A 402 -13.03 -24.04 -44.90
C PRO A 402 -12.19 -23.87 -46.17
N GLU A 403 -12.59 -24.57 -47.23
CA GLU A 403 -11.98 -24.42 -48.55
C GLU A 403 -12.16 -22.99 -49.11
N ASN A 404 -11.10 -22.46 -49.72
CA ASN A 404 -10.96 -21.10 -50.23
C ASN A 404 -10.90 -20.00 -49.14
N THR A 405 -10.42 -20.33 -47.94
CA THR A 405 -10.14 -19.33 -46.91
C THR A 405 -8.80 -18.65 -47.23
N ILE A 406 -8.86 -17.36 -47.58
CA ILE A 406 -7.69 -16.57 -47.99
C ILE A 406 -7.57 -15.36 -47.07
N ILE A 407 -6.42 -15.20 -46.43
CA ILE A 407 -6.06 -13.94 -45.76
C ILE A 407 -5.38 -13.03 -46.79
N PRO A 408 -5.85 -11.79 -47.03
CA PRO A 408 -5.18 -10.86 -47.94
C PRO A 408 -3.72 -10.60 -47.55
N ALA A 409 -2.91 -10.12 -48.50
CA ALA A 409 -1.56 -9.62 -48.20
C ALA A 409 -1.66 -8.53 -47.10
N GLU A 410 -0.85 -8.64 -46.05
CA GLU A 410 -0.88 -7.72 -44.89
C GLU A 410 -2.29 -7.52 -44.30
N GLY A 411 -3.16 -8.54 -44.43
CA GLY A 411 -4.57 -8.47 -44.05
C GLY A 411 -4.91 -9.37 -42.88
N TYR A 412 -6.16 -9.23 -42.43
CA TYR A 412 -6.70 -9.92 -41.25
C TYR A 412 -7.83 -10.88 -41.62
N LEU A 413 -8.04 -11.89 -40.78
CA LEU A 413 -9.19 -12.78 -40.83
C LEU A 413 -9.78 -12.94 -39.44
N LEU A 414 -11.04 -12.55 -39.28
CA LEU A 414 -11.82 -12.81 -38.06
C LEU A 414 -12.45 -14.21 -38.11
N VAL A 415 -12.33 -14.92 -36.99
CA VAL A 415 -12.91 -16.23 -36.74
C VAL A 415 -13.71 -16.16 -35.44
N TYR A 416 -14.99 -16.52 -35.48
CA TYR A 416 -15.91 -16.45 -34.34
C TYR A 416 -15.85 -17.78 -33.58
N ALA A 417 -15.26 -17.78 -32.38
CA ALA A 417 -15.14 -18.95 -31.51
C ALA A 417 -16.45 -19.19 -30.74
N SER A 418 -17.48 -19.63 -31.46
CA SER A 418 -18.87 -19.65 -30.96
C SER A 418 -19.47 -21.04 -30.74
N GLY A 419 -18.74 -22.10 -31.08
CA GLY A 419 -19.25 -23.47 -30.96
C GLY A 419 -20.30 -23.85 -32.02
N LYS A 420 -20.66 -22.95 -32.94
CA LYS A 420 -21.76 -23.13 -33.89
C LYS A 420 -21.39 -23.94 -35.13
N ASP A 421 -20.10 -23.98 -35.50
CA ASP A 421 -19.56 -24.67 -36.68
C ASP A 421 -20.30 -24.36 -38.00
N VAL A 422 -20.39 -23.07 -38.35
CA VAL A 422 -21.12 -22.59 -39.53
C VAL A 422 -20.35 -21.53 -40.31
N LEU A 423 -20.62 -21.46 -41.62
CA LEU A 423 -20.16 -20.39 -42.51
C LEU A 423 -21.38 -19.61 -43.02
N THR A 424 -21.60 -18.40 -42.49
CA THR A 424 -22.81 -17.60 -42.77
C THR A 424 -22.47 -16.13 -42.86
N ASN A 425 -23.01 -15.42 -43.86
CA ASN A 425 -22.80 -13.97 -44.05
C ASN A 425 -21.30 -13.56 -44.01
N ASP A 426 -20.44 -14.37 -44.62
CA ASP A 426 -18.98 -14.20 -44.63
C ASP A 426 -18.30 -14.30 -43.24
N GLN A 427 -19.03 -14.69 -42.19
CA GLN A 427 -18.50 -15.03 -40.86
C GLN A 427 -18.18 -16.53 -40.76
N ILE A 428 -17.00 -16.85 -40.24
CA ILE A 428 -16.51 -18.22 -40.04
C ILE A 428 -16.59 -18.55 -38.55
N HIS A 429 -17.42 -19.53 -38.18
CA HIS A 429 -17.61 -19.95 -36.80
C HIS A 429 -16.93 -21.29 -36.52
N THR A 430 -16.14 -21.38 -35.44
CA THR A 430 -15.54 -22.65 -35.01
C THR A 430 -16.57 -23.57 -34.35
N ASN A 431 -16.19 -24.83 -34.13
CA ASN A 431 -16.96 -25.81 -33.35
C ASN A 431 -16.66 -25.77 -31.84
N PHE A 432 -15.95 -24.75 -31.35
CA PHE A 432 -15.60 -24.53 -29.95
C PHE A 432 -15.74 -23.06 -29.53
N ASN A 433 -15.65 -22.80 -28.23
CA ASN A 433 -15.54 -21.47 -27.61
C ASN A 433 -14.22 -21.39 -26.86
N ILE A 434 -13.78 -20.21 -26.44
CA ILE A 434 -12.54 -20.06 -25.66
C ILE A 434 -12.92 -19.90 -24.19
N ALA A 435 -12.30 -20.66 -23.28
CA ALA A 435 -12.58 -20.53 -21.85
C ALA A 435 -12.01 -19.23 -21.27
N ARG A 436 -12.85 -18.49 -20.54
CA ARG A 436 -12.50 -17.24 -19.86
C ARG A 436 -11.35 -17.40 -18.85
N ASP A 437 -11.33 -18.51 -18.12
CA ASP A 437 -10.37 -18.74 -17.03
C ASP A 437 -9.00 -19.26 -17.55
N GLY A 438 -8.81 -19.22 -18.87
CA GLY A 438 -7.61 -19.66 -19.56
C GLY A 438 -7.85 -20.88 -20.43
N GLU A 439 -7.47 -20.77 -21.71
CA GLU A 439 -7.39 -21.89 -22.65
C GLU A 439 -6.30 -21.57 -23.67
N GLU A 440 -5.46 -22.56 -24.00
CA GLU A 440 -4.43 -22.38 -25.02
C GLU A 440 -5.06 -22.27 -26.41
N LEU A 441 -4.41 -21.55 -27.34
CA LEU A 441 -4.88 -21.46 -28.72
C LEU A 441 -3.76 -21.78 -29.69
N VAL A 442 -4.02 -22.69 -30.60
CA VAL A 442 -3.01 -23.25 -31.50
C VAL A 442 -3.43 -23.12 -32.95
N LEU A 443 -2.59 -22.49 -33.76
CA LEU A 443 -2.73 -22.46 -35.22
C LEU A 443 -1.79 -23.48 -35.84
N THR A 444 -2.35 -24.45 -36.56
CA THR A 444 -1.60 -25.58 -37.15
C THR A 444 -1.67 -25.55 -38.68
N ALA A 445 -0.55 -25.85 -39.34
CA ALA A 445 -0.43 -25.93 -40.79
C ALA A 445 -1.33 -27.03 -41.40
N LYS A 446 -1.46 -27.01 -42.73
CA LYS A 446 -2.29 -27.96 -43.50
C LYS A 446 -1.93 -29.44 -43.34
N ASP A 447 -0.69 -29.76 -42.97
CA ASP A 447 -0.29 -31.14 -42.63
C ASP A 447 -0.90 -31.63 -41.31
N GLY A 448 -1.36 -30.68 -40.49
CA GLY A 448 -1.87 -30.82 -39.14
C GLY A 448 -0.87 -31.47 -38.18
N GLN A 449 0.41 -31.14 -38.36
CA GLN A 449 1.50 -31.51 -37.45
C GLN A 449 2.35 -30.30 -37.07
N GLN A 450 2.58 -29.37 -37.99
CA GLN A 450 3.38 -28.18 -37.73
C GLN A 450 2.53 -27.09 -37.07
N ILE A 451 2.90 -26.72 -35.84
CA ILE A 451 2.38 -25.51 -35.16
C ILE A 451 3.02 -24.28 -35.83
N LEU A 452 2.20 -23.32 -36.21
CA LEU A 452 2.60 -22.08 -36.87
C LEU A 452 2.60 -20.91 -35.88
N ASP A 453 1.59 -20.83 -35.02
CA ASP A 453 1.54 -19.86 -33.95
C ASP A 453 0.79 -20.44 -32.74
N TYR A 454 1.06 -19.87 -31.57
CA TYR A 454 0.59 -20.38 -30.29
C TYR A 454 0.35 -19.23 -29.31
N VAL A 455 -0.83 -19.23 -28.71
CA VAL A 455 -1.14 -18.43 -27.52
C VAL A 455 -1.18 -19.37 -26.33
N PRO A 456 -0.36 -19.14 -25.29
CA PRO A 456 -0.41 -19.96 -24.09
C PRO A 456 -1.75 -19.85 -23.40
N ASP A 457 -2.07 -20.86 -22.59
CA ASP A 457 -3.14 -20.78 -21.62
C ASP A 457 -2.95 -19.54 -20.74
N LEU A 458 -3.83 -18.55 -20.95
CA LEU A 458 -3.82 -17.27 -20.25
C LEU A 458 -5.25 -16.77 -20.09
N ILE A 459 -5.52 -16.13 -18.96
CA ILE A 459 -6.83 -15.55 -18.64
C ILE A 459 -7.02 -14.30 -19.50
N VAL A 460 -8.05 -14.29 -20.34
CA VAL A 460 -8.47 -13.09 -21.07
C VAL A 460 -9.70 -12.49 -20.37
N PRO A 461 -9.58 -11.33 -19.69
CA PRO A 461 -10.69 -10.74 -18.95
C PRO A 461 -11.89 -10.42 -19.84
N ARG A 462 -13.07 -10.30 -19.23
CA ARG A 462 -14.29 -9.92 -19.94
C ARG A 462 -14.13 -8.56 -20.58
N ASP A 463 -14.51 -8.44 -21.85
CA ASP A 463 -14.41 -7.22 -22.64
C ASP A 463 -12.98 -6.68 -22.78
N TYR A 464 -11.99 -7.53 -22.52
CA TYR A 464 -10.61 -7.33 -22.95
C TYR A 464 -10.29 -8.31 -24.05
N SER A 465 -9.48 -7.88 -25.00
CA SER A 465 -8.76 -8.79 -25.87
C SER A 465 -7.32 -8.90 -25.40
N TYR A 466 -6.67 -10.00 -25.76
CA TYR A 466 -5.23 -10.15 -25.67
C TYR A 466 -4.69 -10.22 -27.09
N GLY A 467 -3.81 -9.29 -27.46
CA GLY A 467 -3.35 -9.15 -28.84
C GLY A 467 -1.93 -8.64 -28.95
N ARG A 468 -1.35 -8.77 -30.13
CA ARG A 468 -0.04 -8.21 -30.43
C ARG A 468 -0.16 -6.70 -30.59
N LYS A 469 0.67 -5.91 -29.90
CA LYS A 469 0.65 -4.44 -30.03
C LYS A 469 0.88 -4.00 -31.47
N ILE A 470 1.84 -4.64 -32.12
CA ILE A 470 2.14 -4.46 -33.53
C ILE A 470 1.72 -5.75 -34.25
N ASP A 471 0.97 -5.64 -35.34
CA ASP A 471 0.42 -6.80 -36.02
C ASP A 471 1.52 -7.80 -36.39
N GLY A 472 1.36 -9.04 -35.92
CA GLY A 472 2.33 -10.12 -36.13
C GLY A 472 3.65 -10.00 -35.35
N GLU A 473 3.82 -8.99 -34.51
CA GLU A 473 5.04 -8.77 -33.71
C GLU A 473 4.80 -8.84 -32.20
N GLN A 474 5.88 -8.78 -31.42
CA GLN A 474 5.85 -8.63 -29.95
C GLN A 474 5.93 -7.14 -29.56
N PRO A 475 5.47 -6.73 -28.36
CA PRO A 475 4.88 -7.54 -27.30
C PRO A 475 3.39 -7.85 -27.53
N TRP A 476 2.88 -8.90 -26.88
CA TRP A 476 1.45 -9.05 -26.63
C TRP A 476 1.02 -8.18 -25.46
N LEU A 477 -0.17 -7.61 -25.53
CA LEU A 477 -0.75 -6.74 -24.53
C LEU A 477 -2.27 -6.95 -24.46
N TYR A 478 -2.86 -6.47 -23.37
CA TYR A 478 -4.31 -6.42 -23.24
C TYR A 478 -4.86 -5.14 -23.88
N PHE A 479 -5.93 -5.27 -24.64
CA PHE A 479 -6.71 -4.15 -25.15
C PHE A 479 -8.03 -4.14 -24.39
N ASP A 480 -8.39 -2.99 -23.83
CA ASP A 480 -9.71 -2.84 -23.23
C ASP A 480 -10.80 -2.72 -24.32
N ILE A 481 -12.05 -2.70 -23.88
CA ILE A 481 -13.22 -2.69 -24.77
C ILE A 481 -13.28 -1.50 -25.74
N TYR A 482 -12.58 -0.41 -25.43
CA TYR A 482 -12.52 0.78 -26.29
C TYR A 482 -11.38 0.71 -27.32
N GLN A 483 -10.53 -0.32 -27.21
CA GLN A 483 -9.27 -0.46 -27.94
C GLN A 483 -9.15 -1.77 -28.70
N VAL A 484 -10.06 -2.71 -28.51
CA VAL A 484 -10.11 -3.93 -29.32
C VAL A 484 -10.23 -3.62 -30.82
N SER A 485 -9.59 -4.44 -31.65
CA SER A 485 -9.40 -4.15 -33.09
C SER A 485 -9.94 -5.22 -34.03
N PRO A 486 -11.13 -5.81 -33.82
CA PRO A 486 -11.59 -6.91 -34.64
C PRO A 486 -11.68 -6.56 -36.13
N GLY A 487 -10.87 -7.22 -36.95
CA GLY A 487 -10.78 -7.07 -38.40
C GLY A 487 -9.97 -5.87 -38.87
N LEU A 488 -9.23 -5.23 -37.96
CA LEU A 488 -8.46 -4.01 -38.17
C LEU A 488 -7.03 -4.20 -37.62
N SER A 489 -6.15 -3.26 -37.94
CA SER A 489 -4.79 -3.26 -37.43
C SER A 489 -4.77 -2.94 -35.94
N ASN A 490 -4.04 -3.73 -35.15
CA ASN A 490 -3.79 -3.43 -33.74
C ASN A 490 -2.89 -2.19 -33.60
N ASN A 491 -2.11 -1.86 -34.64
CA ASN A 491 -1.20 -0.72 -34.68
C ASN A 491 -1.92 0.63 -34.50
N ASP A 492 -3.23 0.67 -34.78
CA ASP A 492 -4.05 1.88 -34.72
C ASP A 492 -4.59 2.15 -33.29
N TYR A 493 -4.33 1.26 -32.32
CA TYR A 493 -4.85 1.32 -30.94
C TYR A 493 -3.72 1.33 -29.90
N ILE A 494 -3.96 1.91 -28.71
CA ILE A 494 -2.96 2.05 -27.64
C ILE A 494 -3.27 1.01 -26.55
N PRO A 495 -2.49 -0.08 -26.39
CA PRO A 495 -2.84 -1.15 -25.47
C PRO A 495 -2.49 -0.82 -24.01
N TYR A 496 -3.13 -1.51 -23.06
CA TYR A 496 -2.80 -1.47 -21.64
C TYR A 496 -1.55 -2.33 -21.35
N SER A 497 -0.56 -1.78 -20.63
CA SER A 497 0.71 -2.45 -20.28
C SER A 497 0.61 -3.14 -18.92
N MET A 498 0.56 -4.47 -18.89
CA MET A 498 0.65 -5.30 -17.68
C MET A 498 1.90 -6.18 -17.69
N ASP A 499 2.49 -6.37 -16.51
CA ASP A 499 3.57 -7.32 -16.21
C ASP A 499 3.04 -8.76 -16.31
N ASP A 500 3.73 -9.64 -17.04
CA ASP A 500 3.31 -11.01 -17.42
C ASP A 500 3.12 -12.00 -16.24
N SER A 501 3.29 -11.56 -14.99
CA SER A 501 3.17 -12.41 -13.79
C SER A 501 1.98 -12.11 -12.89
N ILE A 502 1.13 -11.15 -13.27
CA ILE A 502 0.04 -10.65 -12.43
C ILE A 502 -1.25 -10.81 -13.20
N VAL A 503 -2.14 -11.71 -12.75
CA VAL A 503 -3.57 -11.59 -13.04
C VAL A 503 -4.04 -10.35 -12.29
N PRO A 504 -4.37 -9.26 -12.99
CA PRO A 504 -4.96 -8.10 -12.38
C PRO A 504 -6.35 -8.53 -11.92
N THR A 505 -6.58 -8.42 -10.61
CA THR A 505 -7.93 -8.49 -10.09
C THR A 505 -8.68 -7.29 -10.66
N ASP A 506 -9.66 -7.63 -11.50
CA ASP A 506 -10.69 -6.77 -12.03
C ASP A 506 -10.99 -5.59 -11.09
N PHE A 507 -10.95 -4.37 -11.63
CA PHE A 507 -11.39 -3.16 -10.94
C PHE A 507 -12.93 -3.09 -10.77
N SER A 508 -13.61 -4.24 -10.74
CA SER A 508 -15.01 -4.36 -10.40
C SER A 508 -15.26 -5.40 -9.28
N PHE A 509 -15.65 -4.88 -8.12
CA PHE A 509 -16.31 -5.52 -6.98
C PHE A 509 -15.96 -6.97 -6.64
N ASN A 510 -15.11 -7.11 -5.62
CA ASN A 510 -14.91 -8.30 -4.81
C ASN A 510 -14.42 -9.56 -5.53
N THR A 511 -13.15 -9.89 -5.33
CA THR A 511 -12.49 -11.06 -5.94
C THR A 511 -13.08 -12.41 -5.53
N GLU A 512 -13.60 -12.55 -4.31
CA GLU A 512 -14.08 -13.83 -3.75
C GLU A 512 -15.08 -13.66 -2.62
N THR A 513 -15.82 -14.72 -2.28
CA THR A 513 -16.86 -14.63 -1.24
C THR A 513 -16.29 -14.61 0.18
N PHE A 514 -16.95 -13.85 1.07
CA PHE A 514 -16.66 -13.85 2.50
C PHE A 514 -16.75 -15.26 3.11
N ASP A 515 -17.76 -16.03 2.69
CA ASP A 515 -18.01 -17.38 3.17
C ASP A 515 -16.87 -18.35 2.82
N ARG A 516 -16.24 -18.23 1.64
CA ARG A 516 -15.08 -19.07 1.28
C ARG A 516 -13.93 -18.85 2.26
N PHE A 517 -13.60 -17.59 2.55
CA PHE A 517 -12.46 -17.28 3.40
C PHE A 517 -12.68 -17.64 4.87
N PHE A 518 -13.90 -17.51 5.39
CA PHE A 518 -14.22 -17.84 6.78
C PHE A 518 -14.78 -19.26 6.97
N ASN A 519 -14.67 -20.14 5.96
CA ASN A 519 -15.05 -21.55 6.08
C ASN A 519 -13.95 -22.36 6.77
N ASP A 520 -14.20 -22.83 7.99
CA ASP A 520 -13.23 -23.55 8.82
C ASP A 520 -12.87 -24.96 8.33
N ASP A 521 -13.59 -25.52 7.36
CA ASP A 521 -13.33 -26.85 6.81
C ASP A 521 -12.26 -26.84 5.71
N ILE A 522 -11.81 -25.65 5.30
CA ILE A 522 -10.83 -25.46 4.23
C ILE A 522 -9.46 -25.13 4.83
N GLU A 523 -8.41 -25.81 4.34
CA GLU A 523 -7.03 -25.41 4.60
C GLU A 523 -6.71 -24.11 3.86
N LYS A 524 -6.23 -23.10 4.60
CA LYS A 524 -5.95 -21.76 4.09
C LYS A 524 -4.48 -21.45 4.25
N ASN A 525 -3.84 -21.07 3.15
CA ASN A 525 -2.46 -20.61 3.14
C ASN A 525 -2.43 -19.14 2.70
N ILE A 526 -1.85 -18.30 3.53
CA ILE A 526 -1.61 -16.88 3.25
C ILE A 526 -0.11 -16.69 3.10
N ILE A 527 0.32 -16.16 1.97
CA ILE A 527 1.71 -15.88 1.65
C ILE A 527 1.81 -14.38 1.36
N ILE A 528 2.54 -13.67 2.21
CA ILE A 528 2.88 -12.27 1.97
C ILE A 528 4.23 -12.24 1.26
N LYS A 529 4.22 -11.82 -0.01
CA LYS A 529 5.43 -11.64 -0.80
C LYS A 529 5.89 -10.20 -0.68
N ILE A 530 7.12 -10.00 -0.23
CA ILE A 530 7.68 -8.68 0.02
C ILE A 530 9.13 -8.66 -0.42
N SER A 531 9.59 -7.53 -0.96
CA SER A 531 11.01 -7.42 -1.31
C SER A 531 11.86 -7.25 -0.05
N GLU A 532 13.12 -7.66 -0.09
CA GLU A 532 14.07 -7.39 1.01
C GLU A 532 14.17 -5.88 1.28
N TYR A 533 14.08 -5.06 0.22
CA TYR A 533 14.03 -3.61 0.33
C TYR A 533 12.83 -3.13 1.16
N GLU A 534 11.61 -3.52 0.81
CA GLU A 534 10.40 -3.09 1.52
C GLU A 534 10.36 -3.64 2.96
N TRP A 535 10.85 -4.88 3.16
CA TRP A 535 10.96 -5.49 4.48
C TRP A 535 11.92 -4.69 5.40
N ASN A 536 13.13 -4.43 4.94
CA ASN A 536 14.14 -3.68 5.71
C ASN A 536 13.71 -2.23 5.93
N ARG A 537 13.10 -1.59 4.92
CA ARG A 537 12.55 -0.25 5.06
C ARG A 537 11.47 -0.20 6.15
N TYR A 538 10.58 -1.18 6.18
CA TYR A 538 9.54 -1.25 7.21
C TYR A 538 10.13 -1.45 8.61
N ASP A 539 11.14 -2.31 8.73
CA ASP A 539 11.88 -2.53 9.96
C ASP A 539 12.55 -1.24 10.48
N GLU A 540 13.22 -0.49 9.60
CA GLU A 540 13.81 0.80 9.90
C GLU A 540 12.77 1.84 10.36
N LEU A 541 11.59 1.86 9.74
CA LEU A 541 10.49 2.72 10.18
C LEU A 541 10.00 2.35 11.59
N MET A 542 9.99 1.07 11.96
CA MET A 542 9.66 0.63 13.32
C MET A 542 10.73 1.07 14.32
N ILE A 543 12.01 0.94 13.99
CA ILE A 543 13.13 1.41 14.83
C ILE A 543 13.03 2.91 15.05
N ARG A 544 12.87 3.68 13.97
CA ARG A 544 12.74 5.14 14.03
C ARG A 544 11.52 5.56 14.86
N TYR A 545 10.38 4.89 14.69
CA TYR A 545 9.21 5.14 15.53
C TYR A 545 9.51 4.86 17.02
N SER A 546 10.27 3.81 17.31
CA SER A 546 10.73 3.48 18.67
C SER A 546 11.68 4.52 19.26
N GLU A 547 12.61 5.04 18.46
CA GLU A 547 13.50 6.12 18.87
C GLU A 547 12.73 7.41 19.17
N LEU A 548 11.74 7.75 18.34
CA LEU A 548 10.88 8.93 18.50
C LEU A 548 10.02 8.87 19.78
N PHE A 549 9.53 7.68 20.14
CA PHE A 549 8.51 7.51 21.16
C PHE A 549 8.92 6.62 22.33
N ASN A 550 10.20 6.67 22.73
CA ASN A 550 10.75 6.02 23.93
C ASN A 550 10.52 4.49 23.98
N GLY A 551 10.85 3.79 22.90
CA GLY A 551 10.79 2.32 22.81
C GLY A 551 9.48 1.77 22.26
N GLU A 552 8.57 2.63 21.80
CA GLU A 552 7.28 2.22 21.23
C GLU A 552 7.44 1.70 19.81
N LEU A 553 6.86 0.55 19.46
CA LEU A 553 7.00 -0.03 18.11
C LEU A 553 5.74 0.13 17.25
N ARG A 554 4.78 0.93 17.71
CA ARG A 554 3.40 0.99 17.20
C ARG A 554 3.22 1.87 15.95
N SER A 555 4.14 1.80 15.00
CA SER A 555 4.03 2.40 13.67
C SER A 555 2.90 1.76 12.87
N ASP A 556 2.03 2.56 12.25
CA ASP A 556 0.97 2.09 11.36
C ASP A 556 1.30 2.30 9.87
N HIS A 557 2.57 2.55 9.53
CA HIS A 557 3.03 2.57 8.14
C HIS A 557 2.85 1.19 7.50
N TYR A 558 2.37 1.16 6.26
CA TYR A 558 2.28 -0.04 5.45
C TYR A 558 3.51 -0.16 4.54
N ALA A 559 4.15 -1.32 4.56
CA ALA A 559 5.11 -1.75 3.56
C ALA A 559 4.36 -2.21 2.30
N LYS A 560 4.94 -2.01 1.12
CA LYS A 560 4.35 -2.52 -0.12
C LYS A 560 4.67 -4.01 -0.27
N ALA A 561 3.65 -4.82 -0.51
CA ALA A 561 3.76 -6.27 -0.64
C ALA A 561 2.74 -6.79 -1.67
N ASP A 562 2.81 -8.08 -1.97
CA ASP A 562 1.74 -8.82 -2.64
C ASP A 562 1.16 -9.87 -1.69
N PHE A 563 -0.14 -10.11 -1.81
CA PHE A 563 -0.87 -11.11 -1.06
C PHE A 563 -1.20 -12.28 -1.96
N LEU A 564 -0.72 -13.48 -1.63
CA LEU A 564 -1.11 -14.72 -2.27
C LEU A 564 -1.90 -15.56 -1.27
N TYR A 565 -3.12 -15.91 -1.63
CA TYR A 565 -3.95 -16.85 -0.89
C TYR A 565 -4.07 -18.16 -1.68
N GLU A 566 -3.95 -19.29 -1.00
CA GLU A 566 -4.09 -20.62 -1.60
C GLU A 566 -5.01 -21.48 -0.73
N ASP A 567 -5.97 -22.14 -1.38
CA ASP A 567 -6.82 -23.17 -0.79
C ASP A 567 -7.09 -24.30 -1.79
N GLU A 568 -7.96 -25.24 -1.44
CA GLU A 568 -8.32 -26.37 -2.33
C GLU A 568 -9.02 -25.95 -3.63
N PHE A 569 -9.54 -24.72 -3.70
CA PHE A 569 -10.24 -24.18 -4.86
C PHE A 569 -9.33 -23.34 -5.78
N GLY A 570 -8.07 -23.14 -5.41
CA GLY A 570 -7.07 -22.49 -6.26
C GLY A 570 -6.28 -21.40 -5.54
N GLN A 571 -5.66 -20.53 -6.33
CA GLN A 571 -4.80 -19.44 -5.87
C GLN A 571 -5.38 -18.08 -6.22
N ILE A 572 -5.17 -17.10 -5.35
CA ILE A 572 -5.58 -15.71 -5.54
C ILE A 572 -4.36 -14.84 -5.24
N LEU A 573 -3.80 -14.22 -6.27
CA LEU A 573 -2.72 -13.25 -6.13
C LEU A 573 -3.30 -11.83 -6.23
N VAL A 574 -3.03 -11.02 -5.22
CA VAL A 574 -3.41 -9.61 -5.14
C VAL A 574 -2.14 -8.80 -4.98
N GLY A 575 -1.73 -8.12 -6.05
CA GLY A 575 -0.54 -7.29 -6.03
C GLY A 575 -0.76 -5.94 -5.33
N ASN A 576 0.33 -5.28 -4.92
CA ASN A 576 0.30 -3.93 -4.35
C ASN A 576 -0.66 -3.78 -3.15
N VAL A 577 -0.50 -4.63 -2.13
CA VAL A 577 -1.23 -4.55 -0.85
C VAL A 577 -0.35 -3.92 0.22
N GLY A 578 -0.96 -3.29 1.21
CA GLY A 578 -0.28 -2.82 2.41
C GLY A 578 -0.03 -3.95 3.39
N PHE A 579 1.20 -4.12 3.85
CA PHE A 579 1.57 -5.07 4.90
C PHE A 579 2.20 -4.35 6.09
N ARG A 580 1.77 -4.67 7.32
CA ARG A 580 2.40 -4.14 8.53
C ARG A 580 2.14 -4.99 9.77
N THR A 581 2.89 -4.74 10.83
CA THR A 581 2.55 -5.23 12.17
C THR A 581 1.34 -4.50 12.76
N LYS A 582 0.66 -5.18 13.69
CA LYS A 582 -0.45 -4.64 14.49
C LYS A 582 -0.35 -5.04 15.96
N GLY A 583 -1.29 -4.56 16.77
CA GLY A 583 -1.37 -4.86 18.20
C GLY A 583 -0.85 -3.75 19.10
N ASN A 584 -1.07 -3.91 20.41
CA ASN A 584 -0.70 -2.97 21.44
C ASN A 584 0.60 -3.40 22.15
N MET A 585 0.51 -4.25 23.18
CA MET A 585 1.67 -4.82 23.89
C MET A 585 2.29 -6.02 23.17
N SER A 586 1.64 -6.51 22.11
CA SER A 586 2.04 -7.69 21.34
C SER A 586 2.87 -7.35 20.11
N ARG A 587 3.18 -6.07 19.90
CA ARG A 587 3.85 -5.60 18.70
C ARG A 587 5.35 -5.55 18.98
N ASP A 588 6.07 -6.45 18.32
CA ASP A 588 7.53 -6.51 18.34
C ASP A 588 8.08 -6.06 16.98
N ARG A 589 9.37 -5.70 16.95
CA ARG A 589 10.09 -5.39 15.71
C ARG A 589 10.12 -6.65 14.84
N ILE A 590 9.91 -6.53 13.53
CA ILE A 590 9.75 -7.70 12.63
C ILE A 590 11.01 -8.58 12.53
N GLN A 591 12.20 -8.03 12.80
CA GLN A 591 13.46 -8.77 12.83
C GLN A 591 14.45 -8.18 13.85
N ASN A 592 15.47 -8.95 14.20
CA ASN A 592 16.60 -8.51 15.02
C ASN A 592 17.74 -7.96 14.15
N ASP A 593 18.75 -7.34 14.76
CA ASP A 593 19.92 -6.77 14.05
C ASP A 593 20.74 -7.82 13.27
N ASP A 594 20.61 -9.10 13.60
CA ASP A 594 21.25 -10.21 12.89
C ASP A 594 20.39 -10.80 11.76
N GLY A 595 19.23 -10.19 11.46
CA GLY A 595 18.27 -10.64 10.45
C GLY A 595 17.36 -11.79 10.91
N SER A 596 17.47 -12.25 12.17
CA SER A 596 16.54 -13.24 12.68
C SER A 596 15.13 -12.67 12.83
N LEU A 597 14.14 -13.36 12.27
CA LEU A 597 12.75 -12.91 12.23
C LEU A 597 12.08 -13.07 13.60
N ASN A 598 11.20 -12.13 13.94
CA ASN A 598 10.40 -12.17 15.16
C ASN A 598 8.92 -12.42 14.84
N MET A 599 8.21 -13.06 15.76
CA MET A 599 6.76 -13.23 15.66
C MET A 599 6.06 -11.89 15.91
N SER A 600 5.00 -11.62 15.15
CA SER A 600 4.20 -10.40 15.31
C SER A 600 2.78 -10.63 14.83
N ASN A 601 1.85 -9.82 15.34
CA ASN A 601 0.52 -9.75 14.72
C ASN A 601 0.67 -8.92 13.46
N PHE A 602 0.00 -9.31 12.38
CA PHE A 602 0.08 -8.63 11.10
C PHE A 602 -1.28 -8.10 10.66
N LYS A 603 -1.24 -7.12 9.77
CA LYS A 603 -2.40 -6.59 9.08
C LYS A 603 -2.08 -6.46 7.60
N ILE A 604 -3.02 -6.86 6.77
CA ILE A 604 -3.02 -6.60 5.33
C ILE A 604 -4.10 -5.59 5.01
N SER A 605 -3.79 -4.62 4.17
CA SER A 605 -4.74 -3.68 3.58
C SER A 605 -4.74 -3.85 2.07
N PHE A 606 -5.91 -4.14 1.53
CA PHE A 606 -6.12 -4.18 0.08
C PHE A 606 -6.37 -2.77 -0.47
N HIS A 607 -6.48 -1.76 0.38
CA HIS A 607 -6.87 -0.40 0.02
C HIS A 607 -5.72 0.60 -0.14
N GLU A 608 -4.48 0.19 0.15
CA GLU A 608 -3.34 1.12 0.07
C GLU A 608 -3.04 1.55 -1.36
N SER A 609 -3.02 2.88 -1.56
CA SER A 609 -2.56 3.53 -2.79
C SER A 609 -1.08 3.86 -2.77
N PHE A 610 -0.45 3.88 -1.59
CA PHE A 610 0.95 4.29 -1.38
C PHE A 610 1.31 5.68 -1.95
N GLY A 611 0.31 6.53 -2.16
CA GLY A 611 0.48 7.82 -2.83
C GLY A 611 0.75 7.71 -4.33
N ASP A 612 0.48 6.56 -4.96
CA ASP A 612 0.56 6.33 -6.39
C ASP A 612 -0.85 6.47 -7.01
N GLU A 613 -1.02 7.45 -7.90
CA GLU A 613 -2.30 7.72 -8.58
C GLU A 613 -2.78 6.50 -9.40
N ASN A 614 -1.86 5.66 -9.89
CA ASN A 614 -2.23 4.42 -10.60
C ASN A 614 -2.83 3.37 -9.67
N LEU A 615 -2.61 3.51 -8.37
CA LEU A 615 -3.13 2.63 -7.32
C LEU A 615 -4.29 3.26 -6.55
N ASP A 616 -4.79 4.45 -6.92
CA ASP A 616 -5.91 5.08 -6.22
C ASP A 616 -7.20 4.27 -6.31
N LEU A 617 -7.36 3.46 -7.35
CA LEU A 617 -8.46 2.52 -7.46
C LEU A 617 -8.39 1.42 -6.38
N ASN A 618 -7.22 1.13 -5.78
CA ASN A 618 -7.12 0.23 -4.63
C ASN A 618 -8.01 0.68 -3.48
N ARG A 619 -8.25 1.98 -3.32
CA ARG A 619 -9.12 2.52 -2.26
C ARG A 619 -10.57 1.99 -2.32
N LYS A 620 -10.95 1.31 -3.40
CA LYS A 620 -12.26 0.66 -3.59
C LYS A 620 -12.17 -0.88 -3.65
N ARG A 621 -10.99 -1.47 -3.46
CA ARG A 621 -10.71 -2.89 -3.72
C ARG A 621 -10.96 -3.77 -2.50
N THR A 622 -12.08 -4.48 -2.49
CA THR A 622 -12.30 -5.54 -1.48
C THR A 622 -11.83 -6.90 -1.97
N VAL A 623 -11.28 -7.71 -1.07
CA VAL A 623 -10.96 -9.13 -1.29
C VAL A 623 -11.66 -9.93 -0.19
N PHE A 624 -12.39 -11.00 -0.52
CA PHE A 624 -13.26 -11.72 0.42
C PHE A 624 -14.31 -10.82 1.09
N GLU A 625 -14.79 -9.81 0.35
CA GLU A 625 -15.71 -8.76 0.82
C GLU A 625 -15.21 -7.97 2.03
N VAL A 626 -13.89 -7.91 2.22
CA VAL A 626 -13.23 -7.08 3.23
C VAL A 626 -12.18 -6.20 2.58
N GLU A 627 -11.90 -5.06 3.20
CA GLU A 627 -10.85 -4.12 2.75
C GLU A 627 -9.48 -4.42 3.37
N GLU A 628 -9.49 -5.11 4.50
CA GLU A 628 -8.31 -5.44 5.29
C GLU A 628 -8.47 -6.84 5.91
N LEU A 629 -7.36 -7.43 6.33
CA LEU A 629 -7.34 -8.65 7.14
C LEU A 629 -6.45 -8.44 8.36
N ASP A 630 -6.98 -8.81 9.52
CA ASP A 630 -6.28 -8.74 10.79
C ASP A 630 -5.79 -10.14 11.17
N MET A 631 -4.47 -10.35 11.24
CA MET A 631 -3.86 -11.65 11.54
C MET A 631 -3.14 -11.61 12.88
N LYS A 632 -3.50 -12.54 13.77
CA LYS A 632 -2.96 -12.62 15.13
C LYS A 632 -2.22 -13.93 15.32
N TRP A 633 -0.98 -13.85 15.78
CA TRP A 633 -0.26 -15.04 16.20
C TRP A 633 -0.69 -15.45 17.60
N ASN A 634 -0.48 -16.71 17.93
CA ASN A 634 -0.86 -17.29 19.21
C ASN A 634 0.09 -16.89 20.36
N ARG A 635 0.19 -15.59 20.63
CA ARG A 635 1.09 -15.01 21.65
C ARG A 635 0.84 -15.55 23.06
N ASN A 636 -0.40 -15.92 23.35
CA ASN A 636 -0.78 -16.40 24.67
C ASN A 636 -0.57 -17.90 24.84
N PHE A 637 0.11 -18.57 23.91
CA PHE A 637 0.39 -20.00 23.96
C PHE A 637 -0.87 -20.84 24.23
N ASP A 638 -1.96 -20.53 23.54
CA ASP A 638 -3.18 -21.34 23.57
C ASP A 638 -2.99 -22.60 22.72
N PRO A 639 -2.73 -23.78 23.30
CA PRO A 639 -2.55 -24.99 22.52
C PRO A 639 -3.84 -25.43 21.81
N THR A 640 -5.00 -24.82 22.09
CA THR A 640 -6.20 -25.08 21.29
C THR A 640 -6.24 -24.26 20.00
N TYR A 641 -5.52 -23.13 19.92
CA TYR A 641 -5.62 -22.09 18.88
C TYR A 641 -7.03 -21.54 18.62
N SER A 642 -8.03 -21.97 19.40
CA SER A 642 -9.44 -21.82 19.00
C SER A 642 -10.28 -21.11 20.06
N THR A 643 -9.70 -20.75 21.22
CA THR A 643 -10.43 -20.08 22.31
C THR A 643 -11.06 -18.77 21.86
N GLU A 644 -10.32 -17.95 21.13
CA GLU A 644 -10.80 -16.65 20.66
C GLU A 644 -11.91 -16.80 19.62
N LYS A 645 -11.72 -17.70 18.65
CA LYS A 645 -12.75 -18.03 17.66
C LYS A 645 -14.02 -18.54 18.32
N PHE A 646 -13.93 -19.56 19.19
CA PHE A 646 -15.09 -20.09 19.92
C PHE A 646 -15.86 -18.98 20.65
N SER A 647 -15.13 -18.07 21.28
CA SER A 647 -15.71 -16.95 22.01
C SER A 647 -16.52 -16.02 21.10
N LEU A 648 -15.97 -15.67 19.93
CA LEU A 648 -16.63 -14.81 18.95
C LEU A 648 -17.80 -15.52 18.27
N ASP A 649 -17.67 -16.81 17.96
CA ASP A 649 -18.71 -17.63 17.33
C ASP A 649 -19.92 -17.76 18.26
N LEU A 650 -19.69 -18.08 19.54
CA LEU A 650 -20.72 -18.12 20.57
C LEU A 650 -21.45 -16.77 20.72
N MET A 651 -20.71 -15.66 20.62
CA MET A 651 -21.31 -14.32 20.61
C MET A 651 -22.26 -14.14 19.43
N ARG A 652 -21.83 -14.45 18.20
CA ARG A 652 -22.67 -14.30 17.00
C ARG A 652 -23.91 -15.19 17.07
N GLU A 653 -23.72 -16.47 17.40
CA GLU A 653 -24.80 -17.45 17.51
C GLU A 653 -25.86 -17.05 18.55
N PHE A 654 -25.44 -16.42 19.64
CA PHE A 654 -26.36 -15.97 20.69
C PHE A 654 -26.87 -14.53 20.50
N GLY A 655 -26.61 -13.92 19.34
CA GLY A 655 -27.18 -12.62 18.93
C GLY A 655 -26.38 -11.39 19.37
N VAL A 656 -25.11 -11.54 19.71
CA VAL A 656 -24.17 -10.44 19.95
C VAL A 656 -23.39 -10.18 18.66
N LYS A 657 -23.38 -8.94 18.17
CA LYS A 657 -22.64 -8.58 16.97
C LYS A 657 -21.15 -8.65 17.29
N SER A 658 -20.41 -9.52 16.60
CA SER A 658 -18.95 -9.65 16.72
C SER A 658 -18.34 -10.06 15.38
N ALA A 659 -17.02 -9.93 15.26
CA ALA A 659 -16.26 -10.29 14.06
C ALA A 659 -16.24 -11.80 13.80
N TYR A 660 -16.13 -12.19 12.53
CA TYR A 660 -15.75 -13.56 12.16
C TYR A 660 -14.26 -13.80 12.41
N ALA A 661 -13.91 -15.05 12.71
CA ALA A 661 -12.54 -15.51 12.89
C ALA A 661 -12.35 -16.92 12.29
N THR A 662 -11.21 -17.15 11.65
CA THR A 662 -10.76 -18.45 11.09
C THR A 662 -9.28 -18.67 11.44
N LEU A 663 -8.76 -19.87 11.21
CA LEU A 663 -7.32 -20.11 11.18
C LEU A 663 -6.77 -20.08 9.74
N ALA A 664 -5.47 -19.79 9.61
CA ALA A 664 -4.72 -19.91 8.37
C ALA A 664 -3.23 -20.16 8.65
N ASN A 665 -2.56 -20.89 7.75
CA ASN A 665 -1.11 -20.95 7.69
C ASN A 665 -0.59 -19.61 7.15
N LEU A 666 0.34 -18.97 7.86
CA LEU A 666 0.99 -17.74 7.40
C LEU A 666 2.43 -18.00 6.98
N TYR A 667 2.75 -17.57 5.77
CA TYR A 667 4.09 -17.49 5.22
C TYR A 667 4.46 -16.05 4.91
N ILE A 668 5.70 -15.69 5.16
CA ILE A 668 6.31 -14.47 4.64
C ILE A 668 7.40 -14.89 3.66
N GLU A 669 7.35 -14.37 2.44
CA GLU A 669 8.33 -14.61 1.38
C GLU A 669 9.11 -13.32 1.11
N ILE A 670 10.39 -13.30 1.50
CA ILE A 670 11.28 -12.14 1.37
C ILE A 670 12.27 -12.44 0.25
N ASP A 671 12.20 -11.70 -0.87
CA ASP A 671 13.02 -11.93 -2.08
C ASP A 671 13.08 -13.41 -2.52
N GLY A 672 11.92 -14.05 -2.53
CA GLY A 672 11.76 -15.45 -2.94
C GLY A 672 12.15 -16.49 -1.87
N GLN A 673 12.70 -16.06 -0.72
CA GLN A 673 12.91 -16.95 0.42
C GLN A 673 11.67 -16.98 1.32
N ARG A 674 11.03 -18.15 1.41
CA ARG A 674 9.79 -18.36 2.15
C ARG A 674 10.03 -18.85 3.59
N TYR A 675 9.37 -18.22 4.55
CA TYR A 675 9.42 -18.54 5.98
C TYR A 675 8.02 -18.89 6.48
N PHE A 676 7.88 -20.04 7.14
CA PHE A 676 6.62 -20.43 7.76
C PHE A 676 6.52 -19.86 9.18
N TYR A 677 5.71 -18.83 9.35
CA TYR A 677 5.51 -18.18 10.65
C TYR A 677 4.66 -19.05 11.59
N GLY A 678 3.74 -19.83 11.04
CA GLY A 678 2.88 -20.76 11.77
C GLY A 678 1.40 -20.55 11.50
N VAL A 679 0.57 -21.05 12.40
CA VAL A 679 -0.90 -20.92 12.33
C VAL A 679 -1.34 -19.64 13.03
N TYR A 680 -2.05 -18.79 12.29
CA TYR A 680 -2.56 -17.51 12.75
C TYR A 680 -4.08 -17.57 12.84
N THR A 681 -4.65 -16.86 13.81
CA THR A 681 -6.08 -16.52 13.79
C THR A 681 -6.26 -15.27 12.93
N VAL A 682 -7.11 -15.38 11.92
CA VAL A 682 -7.42 -14.28 11.00
C VAL A 682 -8.83 -13.77 11.30
N PHE A 683 -8.98 -12.46 11.42
CA PHE A 683 -10.21 -11.79 11.82
C PHE A 683 -10.74 -10.88 10.72
N GLU A 684 -12.07 -10.85 10.60
CA GLU A 684 -12.79 -9.77 9.96
C GLU A 684 -12.50 -8.46 10.72
N PRO A 685 -12.03 -7.40 10.04
CA PRO A 685 -11.88 -6.10 10.68
C PRO A 685 -13.24 -5.53 11.10
N ILE A 686 -13.28 -4.81 12.22
CA ILE A 686 -14.50 -4.10 12.68
C ILE A 686 -14.39 -2.65 12.19
N ASP A 687 -14.89 -2.42 10.99
CA ASP A 687 -14.83 -1.19 10.20
C ASP A 687 -16.20 -0.85 9.57
N GLU A 688 -16.22 -0.04 8.51
CA GLU A 688 -17.45 0.29 7.79
C GLU A 688 -18.09 -0.92 7.09
N LEU A 689 -17.28 -1.82 6.50
CA LEU A 689 -17.79 -3.02 5.83
C LEU A 689 -18.40 -4.01 6.83
N PHE A 690 -17.81 -4.13 8.02
CA PHE A 690 -18.42 -4.89 9.12
C PHE A 690 -19.83 -4.41 9.46
N LEU A 691 -20.01 -3.09 9.52
CA LEU A 691 -21.29 -2.46 9.83
C LEU A 691 -22.29 -2.68 8.70
N ASN A 692 -21.88 -2.45 7.44
CA ASN A 692 -22.72 -2.66 6.26
C ASN A 692 -23.23 -4.11 6.13
N LYS A 693 -22.47 -5.09 6.61
CA LYS A 693 -22.89 -6.51 6.64
C LYS A 693 -23.95 -6.82 7.70
N ARG A 694 -24.08 -6.00 8.75
CA ARG A 694 -24.88 -6.30 9.96
C ARG A 694 -26.02 -5.32 10.23
N PHE A 695 -26.01 -4.17 9.60
CA PHE A 695 -27.00 -3.12 9.74
C PHE A 695 -27.57 -2.75 8.36
N GLU A 696 -28.81 -2.26 8.32
CA GLU A 696 -29.35 -1.65 7.10
C GLU A 696 -28.51 -0.43 6.70
N GLU A 697 -28.45 -0.09 5.41
CA GLU A 697 -27.54 0.94 4.87
C GLU A 697 -27.52 2.24 5.68
N ASP A 698 -28.69 2.83 5.94
CA ASP A 698 -28.81 4.06 6.74
C ASP A 698 -28.39 3.86 8.20
N HIS A 699 -28.65 2.68 8.76
CA HIS A 699 -28.28 2.32 10.12
C HIS A 699 -26.78 2.06 10.26
N ALA A 700 -26.06 1.74 9.18
CA ALA A 700 -24.63 1.40 9.18
C ALA A 700 -23.71 2.63 9.23
N GLN A 701 -24.20 3.84 8.91
CA GLN A 701 -23.43 5.09 8.78
C GLN A 701 -23.02 5.76 10.12
N GLY A 702 -23.10 5.01 11.22
CA GLY A 702 -22.88 5.49 12.58
C GLY A 702 -21.43 5.70 13.00
N ASP A 703 -21.27 6.34 14.17
CA ASP A 703 -19.96 6.55 14.78
C ASP A 703 -19.49 5.28 15.49
N LEU A 704 -18.34 4.75 15.08
CA LEU A 704 -17.72 3.54 15.62
C LEU A 704 -16.45 3.90 16.41
N PHE A 705 -16.48 3.75 17.73
CA PHE A 705 -15.35 4.01 18.60
C PHE A 705 -14.68 2.70 19.01
N LYS A 706 -13.39 2.54 18.74
CA LYS A 706 -12.59 1.48 19.35
C LYS A 706 -12.24 1.86 20.78
N SER A 707 -12.69 1.06 21.73
CA SER A 707 -12.62 1.34 23.16
C SER A 707 -11.54 0.46 23.81
N LEU A 708 -10.49 1.10 24.30
CA LEU A 708 -9.28 0.43 24.75
C LEU A 708 -8.73 1.03 26.04
N TRP A 709 -8.00 0.21 26.79
CA TRP A 709 -7.08 0.72 27.80
C TRP A 709 -5.82 1.29 27.11
N GLN A 710 -5.78 2.62 26.98
CA GLN A 710 -4.66 3.36 26.37
C GLN A 710 -4.14 4.46 27.30
N GLN A 711 -3.62 5.55 26.71
CA GLN A 711 -2.91 6.62 27.41
C GLN A 711 -3.74 7.33 28.49
N PHE A 712 -5.07 7.36 28.32
CA PHE A 712 -5.98 8.10 29.20
C PHE A 712 -6.81 7.19 30.10
N GLY A 713 -6.38 5.93 30.24
CA GLY A 713 -7.01 4.95 31.11
C GLY A 713 -7.98 4.02 30.38
N PRO A 714 -8.69 3.18 31.14
CA PRO A 714 -9.65 2.23 30.61
C PRO A 714 -10.89 2.93 30.06
N ALA A 715 -11.49 2.34 29.03
CA ALA A 715 -12.76 2.74 28.46
C ALA A 715 -13.94 2.22 29.30
N SER A 716 -14.01 2.61 30.58
CA SER A 716 -15.01 2.13 31.54
C SER A 716 -16.40 2.78 31.41
N LEU A 717 -16.52 3.83 30.58
CA LEU A 717 -17.68 4.73 30.48
C LEU A 717 -17.97 5.54 31.76
N MET A 718 -16.96 5.75 32.61
CA MET A 718 -17.00 6.74 33.68
C MET A 718 -16.85 8.17 33.11
N ASP A 719 -17.31 9.19 33.84
CA ASP A 719 -17.22 10.60 33.45
C ASP A 719 -15.92 11.30 33.91
N ASP A 720 -14.95 10.53 34.40
CA ASP A 720 -13.70 11.02 34.99
C ASP A 720 -12.51 11.05 34.02
N TYR A 721 -12.77 10.98 32.71
CA TYR A 721 -11.73 11.00 31.69
C TYR A 721 -11.25 12.42 31.35
N PRO A 722 -9.97 12.58 31.01
CA PRO A 722 -9.46 13.84 30.49
C PRO A 722 -10.01 14.11 29.09
N PHE A 723 -10.05 15.39 28.69
CA PHE A 723 -10.53 15.81 27.36
C PHE A 723 -9.94 14.97 26.22
N ARG A 724 -8.64 14.65 26.25
CA ARG A 724 -7.96 13.89 25.20
C ARG A 724 -8.31 12.39 25.13
N ALA A 725 -9.15 11.86 26.02
CA ALA A 725 -9.52 10.44 26.03
C ALA A 725 -10.44 10.02 24.87
N ILE A 726 -11.19 10.95 24.27
CA ILE A 726 -12.04 10.72 23.10
C ILE A 726 -11.43 11.48 21.93
N GLY A 727 -11.13 10.79 20.84
CA GLY A 727 -10.44 11.39 19.70
C GLY A 727 -10.25 10.43 18.54
N ILE A 728 -9.44 10.85 17.58
CA ILE A 728 -8.94 10.01 16.48
C ILE A 728 -7.48 9.72 16.78
N LYS A 729 -7.09 8.45 16.79
CA LYS A 729 -5.69 8.06 16.95
C LYS A 729 -4.81 8.70 15.88
N ASP A 730 -3.72 9.31 16.32
CA ASP A 730 -2.67 9.87 15.47
C ASP A 730 -1.33 9.24 15.85
N VAL A 731 -0.85 8.34 15.00
CA VAL A 731 0.42 7.64 15.22
C VAL A 731 1.62 8.57 15.06
N SER A 732 1.53 9.62 14.24
CA SER A 732 2.67 10.52 13.97
C SER A 732 3.16 11.26 15.21
N MET A 733 2.29 11.41 16.21
CA MET A 733 2.58 12.01 17.51
C MET A 733 2.36 11.04 18.68
N ASN A 734 2.22 9.73 18.40
CA ASN A 734 1.88 8.69 19.36
C ASN A 734 0.66 9.02 20.24
N TYR A 735 -0.36 9.66 19.67
CA TYR A 735 -1.63 9.92 20.34
C TYR A 735 -2.60 8.75 20.16
N ARG A 736 -2.98 8.13 21.28
CA ARG A 736 -3.84 6.94 21.34
C ARG A 736 -4.95 7.17 22.35
N PRO A 737 -6.11 7.70 21.91
CA PRO A 737 -7.24 7.93 22.78
C PRO A 737 -7.79 6.61 23.36
N THR A 738 -8.48 6.72 24.49
CA THR A 738 -9.22 5.61 25.12
C THR A 738 -10.42 5.19 24.27
N TYR A 739 -11.09 6.16 23.65
CA TYR A 739 -12.16 5.98 22.67
C TYR A 739 -11.68 6.55 21.33
N ASP A 740 -11.25 5.67 20.43
CA ASP A 740 -10.63 5.99 19.14
C ASP A 740 -11.65 5.84 18.00
N LEU A 741 -12.09 6.98 17.44
CA LEU A 741 -13.06 7.00 16.35
C LEU A 741 -12.51 6.35 15.08
N LYS A 742 -13.26 5.40 14.52
CA LYS A 742 -12.90 4.59 13.35
C LYS A 742 -13.63 4.97 12.07
N THR A 743 -14.89 5.39 12.16
CA THR A 743 -15.72 5.88 11.06
C THR A 743 -15.92 7.39 11.16
N ASN A 744 -16.40 8.06 10.11
CA ASN A 744 -16.81 9.48 10.15
C ASN A 744 -15.73 10.47 10.66
N LYS A 745 -14.45 10.20 10.39
CA LYS A 745 -13.32 10.97 10.96
C LYS A 745 -13.29 12.44 10.53
N ASP A 746 -13.71 12.73 9.29
CA ASP A 746 -13.70 14.08 8.71
C ASP A 746 -14.63 15.05 9.47
N PHE A 747 -15.63 14.51 10.17
CA PHE A 747 -16.61 15.27 10.93
C PHE A 747 -16.66 14.81 12.40
N PHE A 748 -15.49 14.59 13.01
CA PHE A 748 -15.39 14.13 14.39
C PHE A 748 -16.20 14.99 15.38
N ASP A 749 -17.23 14.38 15.95
CA ASP A 749 -18.05 14.95 17.01
C ASP A 749 -18.03 14.08 18.27
N ARG A 750 -17.33 14.55 19.30
CA ARG A 750 -17.26 13.89 20.62
C ARG A 750 -18.53 14.07 21.46
N SER A 751 -19.37 15.06 21.15
CA SER A 751 -20.43 15.53 22.04
C SER A 751 -21.49 14.46 22.30
N LYS A 752 -21.79 13.61 21.30
CA LYS A 752 -22.71 12.48 21.45
C LYS A 752 -22.23 11.49 22.51
N LEU A 753 -20.96 11.10 22.45
CA LEU A 753 -20.37 10.14 23.39
C LEU A 753 -20.29 10.75 24.79
N GLU A 754 -19.86 12.00 24.90
CA GLU A 754 -19.82 12.71 26.18
C GLU A 754 -21.20 12.84 26.81
N PHE A 755 -22.21 13.15 26.00
CA PHE A 755 -23.58 13.22 26.47
C PHE A 755 -24.07 11.86 26.95
N PHE A 756 -23.84 10.79 26.17
CA PHE A 756 -24.18 9.43 26.58
C PHE A 756 -23.53 9.04 27.91
N ILE A 757 -22.22 9.28 28.05
CA ILE A 757 -21.47 8.99 29.26
C ILE A 757 -21.99 9.80 30.45
N SER A 758 -22.28 11.11 30.28
CA SER A 758 -22.91 11.92 31.32
C SER A 758 -24.25 11.33 31.75
N GLN A 759 -25.14 10.98 30.82
CA GLN A 759 -26.46 10.47 31.17
C GLN A 759 -26.40 9.16 31.95
N ILE A 760 -25.55 8.21 31.54
CA ILE A 760 -25.42 6.95 32.29
C ILE A 760 -24.76 7.12 33.66
N ASN A 761 -24.00 8.19 33.91
CA ASN A 761 -23.42 8.49 35.22
C ASN A 761 -24.37 9.30 36.12
N ASP A 762 -25.10 10.27 35.55
CA ASP A 762 -25.95 11.21 36.29
C ASP A 762 -27.35 10.65 36.59
N LEU A 763 -27.98 9.98 35.63
CA LEU A 763 -29.35 9.49 35.78
C LEU A 763 -29.42 8.28 36.73
N ASN A 764 -30.54 8.15 37.45
CA ASN A 764 -30.76 7.07 38.41
C ASN A 764 -32.24 6.65 38.41
N GLY A 765 -32.52 5.43 38.90
CA GLY A 765 -33.89 4.93 39.03
C GLY A 765 -34.64 4.93 37.70
N ILE A 766 -35.90 5.35 37.72
CA ILE A 766 -36.79 5.32 36.56
C ILE A 766 -36.30 6.23 35.41
N ASP A 767 -35.61 7.33 35.70
CA ASP A 767 -35.11 8.23 34.66
C ASP A 767 -33.96 7.59 33.86
N PHE A 768 -33.09 6.84 34.54
CA PHE A 768 -32.05 6.03 33.88
C PHE A 768 -32.67 4.88 33.08
N GLU A 769 -33.67 4.20 33.66
CA GLU A 769 -34.36 3.09 32.99
C GLU A 769 -35.02 3.54 31.68
N ASN A 770 -35.75 4.65 31.69
CA ASN A 770 -36.36 5.19 30.47
C ASN A 770 -35.29 5.63 29.45
N TYR A 771 -34.22 6.29 29.92
CA TYR A 771 -33.16 6.75 29.02
C TYR A 771 -32.45 5.58 28.33
N ILE A 772 -32.10 4.52 29.07
CA ILE A 772 -31.35 3.40 28.52
C ILE A 772 -32.21 2.55 27.58
N GLU A 773 -33.53 2.47 27.79
CA GLU A 773 -34.46 1.84 26.83
C GLU A 773 -34.50 2.56 25.49
N GLU A 774 -34.42 3.89 25.50
CA GLU A 774 -34.49 4.70 24.28
C GLU A 774 -33.14 4.82 23.57
N ASN A 775 -32.01 4.75 24.29
CA ASN A 775 -30.70 5.16 23.77
C ASN A 775 -29.62 4.07 23.79
N PHE A 776 -29.94 2.82 24.18
CA PHE A 776 -28.94 1.74 24.22
C PHE A 776 -29.57 0.37 23.95
N ASP A 777 -28.83 -0.50 23.24
CA ASP A 777 -29.22 -1.88 22.97
C ASP A 777 -29.00 -2.77 24.21
N VAL A 778 -29.93 -2.65 25.17
CA VAL A 778 -29.88 -3.41 26.43
C VAL A 778 -29.96 -4.92 26.20
N ASP A 779 -30.69 -5.38 25.19
CA ASP A 779 -30.85 -6.80 24.90
C ASP A 779 -29.52 -7.46 24.53
N GLN A 780 -28.85 -6.89 23.52
CA GLN A 780 -27.54 -7.36 23.07
C GLN A 780 -26.51 -7.28 24.19
N PHE A 781 -26.54 -6.21 24.98
CA PHE A 781 -25.63 -6.04 26.09
C PHE A 781 -25.83 -7.09 27.19
N LEU A 782 -27.08 -7.47 27.52
CA LEU A 782 -27.34 -8.55 28.49
C LEU A 782 -26.85 -9.91 27.97
N ARG A 783 -27.01 -10.18 26.67
CA ARG A 783 -26.44 -11.38 26.01
C ARG A 783 -24.91 -11.39 26.10
N TYR A 784 -24.28 -10.27 25.75
CA TYR A 784 -22.84 -10.05 25.87
C TYR A 784 -22.34 -10.31 27.30
N MET A 785 -23.02 -9.76 28.31
CA MET A 785 -22.65 -9.99 29.70
C MET A 785 -22.80 -11.46 30.10
N ALA A 786 -23.87 -12.14 29.67
CA ALA A 786 -24.12 -13.54 30.03
C ALA A 786 -23.02 -14.45 29.44
N ILE A 787 -22.69 -14.25 28.17
CA ILE A 787 -21.59 -14.95 27.49
C ILE A 787 -20.25 -14.64 28.15
N GLY A 788 -20.00 -13.36 28.46
CA GLY A 788 -18.77 -12.96 29.12
C GLY A 788 -18.62 -13.56 30.52
N VAL A 789 -19.72 -13.82 31.27
CA VAL A 789 -19.63 -14.58 32.52
C VAL A 789 -19.10 -15.97 32.23
N LEU A 790 -19.63 -16.68 31.23
CA LEU A 790 -19.25 -18.05 30.87
C LEU A 790 -17.82 -18.17 30.39
N LEU A 791 -17.43 -17.34 29.42
CA LEU A 791 -16.07 -17.31 28.86
C LEU A 791 -15.06 -16.86 29.89
N GLY A 792 -15.48 -15.97 30.80
CA GLY A 792 -14.67 -15.50 31.89
C GLY A 792 -13.42 -14.72 31.49
N ASN A 793 -13.51 -13.93 30.42
CA ASN A 793 -12.41 -13.09 29.95
C ASN A 793 -12.12 -11.95 30.95
N PRO A 794 -10.91 -11.87 31.53
CA PRO A 794 -10.51 -10.86 32.49
C PRO A 794 -10.24 -9.48 31.88
N ASP A 795 -10.10 -9.38 30.56
CA ASP A 795 -9.74 -8.14 29.85
C ASP A 795 -10.95 -7.52 29.13
N ASP A 796 -12.17 -7.96 29.49
CA ASP A 796 -13.41 -7.45 28.90
C ASP A 796 -13.83 -6.08 29.48
N TYR A 797 -14.91 -5.51 28.93
CA TYR A 797 -15.48 -4.24 29.40
C TYR A 797 -15.76 -4.25 30.91
N ARG A 798 -16.32 -5.32 31.45
CA ARG A 798 -16.75 -5.35 32.86
C ARG A 798 -15.57 -5.48 33.79
N ALA A 799 -14.53 -6.19 33.40
CA ALA A 799 -13.36 -6.36 34.22
C ALA A 799 -12.39 -5.17 34.10
N MET A 800 -11.97 -4.83 32.89
CA MET A 800 -10.89 -3.87 32.66
C MET A 800 -11.31 -2.64 31.84
N GLY A 801 -12.56 -2.56 31.39
CA GLY A 801 -13.02 -1.45 30.55
C GLY A 801 -12.26 -1.44 29.23
N ASN A 802 -12.06 -2.63 28.66
CA ASN A 802 -11.18 -2.84 27.53
C ASN A 802 -11.84 -3.79 26.51
N ASN A 803 -11.24 -3.89 25.31
CA ASN A 803 -11.54 -4.89 24.29
C ASN A 803 -13.00 -4.89 23.78
N TYR A 804 -13.52 -3.70 23.48
CA TYR A 804 -14.79 -3.56 22.78
C TYR A 804 -14.78 -2.37 21.82
N TYR A 805 -15.75 -2.33 20.92
CA TYR A 805 -16.13 -1.15 20.18
C TYR A 805 -17.48 -0.66 20.68
N LEU A 806 -17.67 0.65 20.66
CA LEU A 806 -18.93 1.31 20.96
C LEU A 806 -19.47 1.92 19.66
N TYR A 807 -20.66 1.49 19.26
CA TYR A 807 -21.29 1.90 18.02
C TYR A 807 -22.54 2.74 18.27
N GLN A 808 -22.65 3.89 17.60
CA GLN A 808 -23.81 4.79 17.66
C GLN A 808 -24.61 4.69 16.36
N ASP A 809 -25.76 4.03 16.40
CA ASP A 809 -26.67 3.94 15.26
C ASP A 809 -27.35 5.31 15.02
N PRO A 810 -27.17 5.94 13.85
CA PRO A 810 -27.65 7.29 13.59
C PRO A 810 -29.17 7.37 13.36
N VAL A 811 -29.83 6.25 13.06
CA VAL A 811 -31.27 6.18 12.78
C VAL A 811 -32.04 5.91 14.07
N SER A 812 -31.65 4.88 14.83
CA SER A 812 -32.31 4.56 16.10
C SER A 812 -31.85 5.47 17.25
N ASN A 813 -30.71 6.15 17.08
CA ASN A 813 -30.01 6.90 18.11
C ASN A 813 -29.56 6.02 19.30
N GLN A 814 -29.53 4.69 19.12
CA GLN A 814 -29.09 3.76 20.14
C GLN A 814 -27.58 3.50 20.07
N TRP A 815 -26.99 3.35 21.24
CA TRP A 815 -25.61 2.88 21.42
C TRP A 815 -25.58 1.36 21.60
N SER A 816 -24.55 0.70 21.10
CA SER A 816 -24.34 -0.75 21.28
C SER A 816 -22.87 -1.11 21.45
N ILE A 817 -22.60 -2.25 22.09
CA ILE A 817 -21.25 -2.78 22.31
C ILE A 817 -20.99 -3.93 21.34
N ILE A 818 -19.82 -3.89 20.68
CA ILE A 818 -19.30 -4.95 19.81
C ILE A 818 -18.00 -5.46 20.43
N PRO A 819 -17.96 -6.68 21.01
CA PRO A 819 -16.76 -7.23 21.63
C PRO A 819 -15.68 -7.64 20.62
N TYR A 820 -14.42 -7.60 21.04
CA TYR A 820 -13.28 -8.16 20.30
C TYR A 820 -12.18 -8.61 21.29
N ASP A 821 -11.11 -9.28 20.84
CA ASP A 821 -9.96 -9.70 21.69
C ASP A 821 -10.35 -10.62 22.86
N TYR A 822 -10.87 -11.81 22.52
CA TYR A 822 -11.37 -12.80 23.49
C TYR A 822 -10.48 -14.03 23.63
N ASP A 823 -9.18 -13.85 23.40
CA ASP A 823 -8.13 -14.85 23.59
C ASP A 823 -7.91 -15.28 25.04
N HIS A 824 -8.21 -14.45 26.04
CA HIS A 824 -8.11 -14.82 27.47
C HIS A 824 -9.35 -15.51 28.04
N GLY A 825 -10.22 -16.05 27.18
CA GLY A 825 -11.39 -16.84 27.57
C GLY A 825 -11.04 -18.21 28.18
N LEU A 826 -12.07 -18.89 28.70
CA LEU A 826 -12.04 -20.25 29.23
C LEU A 826 -11.01 -20.48 30.36
N GLY A 827 -10.78 -19.45 31.18
CA GLY A 827 -9.89 -19.52 32.34
C GLY A 827 -8.39 -19.43 32.01
N GLN A 828 -8.04 -19.07 30.77
CA GLN A 828 -6.67 -18.87 30.30
C GLN A 828 -6.02 -17.62 30.91
N GLY A 829 -4.84 -17.79 31.50
CA GLY A 829 -3.94 -16.72 31.94
C GLY A 829 -3.19 -16.03 30.80
N TRP A 830 -2.48 -14.95 31.13
CA TRP A 830 -1.74 -14.12 30.17
C TRP A 830 -0.74 -14.90 29.27
N ASP A 831 -0.14 -15.97 29.80
CA ASP A 831 0.86 -16.80 29.07
C ASP A 831 0.37 -18.25 28.86
N GLY A 832 -0.94 -18.46 28.70
CA GLY A 832 -1.53 -19.78 28.40
C GLY A 832 -1.68 -20.71 29.60
N GLN A 833 -1.11 -20.34 30.74
CA GLN A 833 -1.29 -21.02 32.02
C GLN A 833 -2.75 -20.90 32.51
N PRO A 834 -3.35 -21.90 33.17
CA PRO A 834 -4.75 -21.85 33.63
C PRO A 834 -4.92 -21.00 34.91
N VAL A 835 -4.42 -19.77 34.91
CA VAL A 835 -4.28 -18.91 36.10
C VAL A 835 -5.60 -18.34 36.57
N PHE A 836 -6.49 -17.97 35.64
CA PHE A 836 -7.75 -17.33 35.98
C PHE A 836 -8.86 -18.31 36.33
N SER A 837 -8.72 -19.60 36.04
CA SER A 837 -9.67 -20.65 36.45
C SER A 837 -10.18 -20.48 37.89
N ASN A 838 -9.27 -20.26 38.84
CA ASN A 838 -9.59 -20.08 40.26
C ASN A 838 -10.35 -18.78 40.58
N TRP A 839 -10.29 -17.78 39.70
CA TRP A 839 -10.90 -16.46 39.86
C TRP A 839 -12.09 -16.29 38.92
N THR A 840 -12.36 -17.29 38.09
CA THR A 840 -13.41 -17.25 37.08
C THR A 840 -14.53 -18.23 37.40
N ILE A 841 -14.33 -19.10 38.39
CA ILE A 841 -15.31 -20.07 38.86
C ILE A 841 -15.76 -19.64 40.27
N ASN A 842 -17.05 -19.77 40.58
CA ASN A 842 -17.69 -19.40 41.86
C ASN A 842 -17.73 -17.91 42.21
N ASN A 843 -17.30 -17.03 41.29
CA ASN A 843 -17.63 -15.62 41.42
C ASN A 843 -19.11 -15.37 41.14
N ASP A 844 -19.66 -14.42 41.88
CA ASP A 844 -21.08 -14.07 41.75
C ASP A 844 -21.37 -13.54 40.34
N ILE A 845 -22.43 -14.04 39.70
CA ILE A 845 -22.81 -13.69 38.32
C ILE A 845 -23.05 -12.18 38.13
N TYR A 846 -23.37 -11.43 39.19
CA TYR A 846 -23.55 -9.99 39.17
C TYR A 846 -22.27 -9.21 39.50
N GLU A 847 -21.33 -9.82 40.21
CA GLU A 847 -20.06 -9.22 40.63
C GLU A 847 -18.87 -9.63 39.74
N TRP A 848 -19.15 -10.41 38.70
CA TRP A 848 -18.16 -10.93 37.77
C TRP A 848 -17.12 -9.90 37.28
N GLY A 849 -17.56 -8.65 37.05
CA GLY A 849 -16.70 -7.56 36.60
C GLY A 849 -15.67 -7.05 37.62
N ASN A 850 -15.70 -7.48 38.88
CA ASN A 850 -14.81 -6.93 39.91
C ASN A 850 -13.41 -7.57 39.98
N LEU A 851 -13.00 -8.32 38.96
CA LEU A 851 -11.65 -8.89 38.87
C LEU A 851 -10.55 -7.83 39.00
N ASN A 852 -10.70 -6.70 38.31
CA ASN A 852 -9.74 -5.60 38.35
C ASN A 852 -9.78 -4.86 39.69
N ALA A 853 -10.96 -4.78 40.31
CA ALA A 853 -11.09 -4.23 41.66
C ALA A 853 -10.29 -5.07 42.69
N TYR A 854 -10.32 -6.39 42.53
CA TYR A 854 -9.49 -7.32 43.29
C TYR A 854 -7.99 -7.15 42.99
N GLN A 855 -7.60 -7.07 41.72
CA GLN A 855 -6.20 -6.91 41.31
C GLN A 855 -5.58 -5.59 41.81
N GLN A 856 -6.34 -4.49 41.79
CA GLN A 856 -5.87 -3.16 42.18
C GLN A 856 -6.13 -2.80 43.64
N GLY A 857 -6.93 -3.59 44.36
CA GLY A 857 -7.34 -3.28 45.73
C GLY A 857 -8.17 -2.00 45.86
N LYS A 858 -8.89 -1.60 44.80
CA LYS A 858 -9.73 -0.39 44.73
C LYS A 858 -11.02 -0.71 43.96
N SER A 859 -12.13 -0.04 44.27
CA SER A 859 -13.38 -0.24 43.53
C SER A 859 -13.21 0.18 42.06
N TYR A 860 -13.57 -0.71 41.15
CA TYR A 860 -13.64 -0.47 39.72
C TYR A 860 -15.09 -0.21 39.33
N ALA A 861 -15.37 0.91 38.68
CA ALA A 861 -16.73 1.35 38.40
C ALA A 861 -17.07 1.16 36.93
N ASN A 862 -18.15 0.39 36.67
CA ASN A 862 -18.76 0.20 35.36
C ASN A 862 -20.21 0.70 35.43
N PRO A 863 -20.45 1.99 35.22
CA PRO A 863 -21.74 2.62 35.50
C PRO A 863 -22.88 1.98 34.69
N LEU A 864 -22.60 1.56 33.45
CA LEU A 864 -23.58 0.95 32.56
C LEU A 864 -24.05 -0.42 33.06
N SER A 865 -23.15 -1.39 33.24
CA SER A 865 -23.49 -2.73 33.72
C SER A 865 -24.09 -2.70 35.13
N HIS A 866 -23.48 -1.95 36.04
CA HIS A 866 -23.96 -1.84 37.41
C HIS A 866 -25.38 -1.25 37.48
N LYS A 867 -25.70 -0.21 36.70
CA LYS A 867 -27.04 0.39 36.74
C LYS A 867 -28.09 -0.44 36.01
N ILE A 868 -27.76 -1.06 34.87
CA ILE A 868 -28.68 -1.97 34.18
C ILE A 868 -29.02 -3.16 35.08
N LEU A 869 -28.03 -3.79 35.71
CA LEU A 869 -28.25 -4.96 36.59
C LEU A 869 -28.79 -4.60 37.98
N LYS A 870 -29.13 -3.33 38.27
CA LYS A 870 -29.98 -2.95 39.41
C LYS A 870 -31.47 -3.07 39.12
N ILE A 871 -31.85 -3.12 37.85
CA ILE A 871 -33.25 -3.12 37.42
C ILE A 871 -33.71 -4.58 37.32
N GLU A 872 -34.73 -4.93 38.13
CA GLU A 872 -35.18 -6.32 38.31
C GLU A 872 -35.54 -7.02 36.98
N LYS A 873 -36.15 -6.31 36.02
CA LYS A 873 -36.50 -6.92 34.73
C LYS A 873 -35.26 -7.35 33.93
N TYR A 874 -34.18 -6.57 33.99
CA TYR A 874 -32.92 -6.88 33.30
C TYR A 874 -32.13 -7.95 34.05
N GLN A 875 -32.21 -8.00 35.38
CA GLN A 875 -31.68 -9.11 36.17
C GLN A 875 -32.32 -10.44 35.76
N LEU A 876 -33.66 -10.49 35.69
CA LEU A 876 -34.39 -11.69 35.29
C LEU A 876 -34.09 -12.11 33.85
N GLN A 877 -33.93 -11.15 32.94
CA GLN A 877 -33.56 -11.41 31.56
C GLN A 877 -32.12 -11.94 31.44
N PHE A 878 -31.18 -11.35 32.18
CA PHE A 878 -29.79 -11.81 32.26
C PHE A 878 -29.70 -13.25 32.81
N GLU A 879 -30.43 -13.55 33.89
CA GLU A 879 -30.51 -14.91 34.44
C GLU A 879 -31.12 -15.90 33.43
N ALA A 880 -32.17 -15.50 32.70
CA ALA A 880 -32.76 -16.34 31.66
C ALA A 880 -31.77 -16.63 30.51
N TYR A 881 -30.94 -15.66 30.13
CA TYR A 881 -29.87 -15.88 29.14
C TYR A 881 -28.81 -16.86 29.65
N LEU A 882 -28.40 -16.75 30.91
CA LEU A 882 -27.51 -17.74 31.53
C LEU A 882 -28.13 -19.14 31.58
N GLU A 883 -29.43 -19.26 31.94
CA GLU A 883 -30.16 -20.54 31.91
C GLU A 883 -30.12 -21.19 30.52
N ILE A 884 -30.33 -20.41 29.46
CA ILE A 884 -30.26 -20.91 28.08
C ILE A 884 -28.84 -21.35 27.72
N LEU A 885 -27.84 -20.51 27.98
CA LEU A 885 -26.47 -20.77 27.56
C LEU A 885 -25.86 -22.01 28.20
N ILE A 886 -26.24 -22.35 29.44
CA ILE A 886 -25.73 -23.54 30.14
C ILE A 886 -26.57 -24.81 29.90
N ASP A 887 -27.73 -24.70 29.25
CA ASP A 887 -28.59 -25.84 28.96
C ASP A 887 -27.91 -26.79 27.96
N GLN A 888 -27.45 -27.93 28.47
CA GLN A 888 -26.69 -28.93 27.70
C GLN A 888 -27.53 -29.65 26.62
N SER A 889 -28.81 -29.32 26.45
CA SER A 889 -29.64 -29.78 25.34
C SER A 889 -29.51 -28.93 24.07
N ASN A 890 -28.87 -27.76 24.15
CA ASN A 890 -28.46 -26.96 23.00
C ASN A 890 -26.94 -27.02 22.80
N ASP A 891 -26.46 -26.27 21.81
CA ASP A 891 -25.08 -26.32 21.34
C ASP A 891 -24.27 -25.05 21.66
N TYR A 892 -24.75 -24.18 22.56
CA TYR A 892 -24.06 -22.92 22.90
C TYR A 892 -22.78 -23.13 23.72
N PHE A 893 -22.86 -23.25 25.06
CA PHE A 893 -21.69 -23.39 25.93
C PHE A 893 -21.47 -24.85 26.35
N LYS A 894 -20.87 -25.63 25.46
CA LYS A 894 -20.73 -27.07 25.60
C LYS A 894 -19.37 -27.56 25.11
N PHE A 895 -18.71 -28.36 25.93
CA PHE A 895 -17.33 -28.82 25.64
C PHE A 895 -17.24 -29.64 24.35
N SER A 896 -18.26 -30.43 23.99
CA SER A 896 -18.22 -31.22 22.75
C SER A 896 -18.16 -30.37 21.48
N GLU A 897 -18.80 -29.19 21.47
CA GLU A 897 -18.76 -28.29 20.32
C GLU A 897 -17.38 -27.62 20.21
N PHE A 898 -16.82 -27.18 21.35
CA PHE A 898 -15.46 -26.67 21.42
C PHE A 898 -14.43 -27.74 21.01
N GLU A 899 -14.59 -28.97 21.48
CA GLU A 899 -13.74 -30.12 21.13
C GLU A 899 -13.81 -30.45 19.63
N ALA A 900 -15.01 -30.44 19.04
CA ALA A 900 -15.18 -30.69 17.61
C ALA A 900 -14.43 -29.66 16.77
N MET A 901 -14.55 -28.37 17.10
CA MET A 901 -13.83 -27.29 16.40
C MET A 901 -12.30 -27.44 16.55
N VAL A 902 -11.80 -27.67 17.77
CA VAL A 902 -10.34 -27.85 18.00
C VAL A 902 -9.82 -29.07 17.24
N ASN A 903 -10.56 -30.18 17.21
CA ASN A 903 -10.18 -31.38 16.47
C ASN A 903 -10.18 -31.14 14.95
N ASN A 904 -11.13 -30.35 14.42
CA ASN A 904 -11.16 -29.97 13.01
C ASN A 904 -9.90 -29.18 12.63
N HIS A 905 -9.61 -28.12 13.39
CA HIS A 905 -8.40 -27.32 13.21
C HIS A 905 -7.12 -28.13 13.35
N GLN A 906 -7.06 -29.05 14.32
CA GLN A 906 -5.92 -29.95 14.47
C GLN A 906 -5.74 -30.84 13.24
N SER A 907 -6.83 -31.33 12.64
CA SER A 907 -6.76 -32.19 11.46
C SER A 907 -6.28 -31.45 10.21
N ILE A 908 -6.57 -30.16 10.10
CA ILE A 908 -6.21 -29.32 8.96
C ILE A 908 -4.79 -28.76 9.12
N TYR A 909 -4.47 -28.19 10.29
CA TYR A 909 -3.24 -27.40 10.49
C TYR A 909 -2.17 -28.11 11.33
N GLY A 910 -2.48 -29.25 11.94
CA GLY A 910 -1.62 -29.88 12.96
C GLY A 910 -0.27 -30.39 12.44
N ASP A 911 -0.24 -30.96 11.24
CA ASP A 911 0.96 -31.62 10.70
C ASP A 911 2.09 -30.62 10.36
N GLY A 912 1.73 -29.39 9.96
CA GLY A 912 2.68 -28.35 9.54
C GLY A 912 3.41 -27.64 10.70
N LEU A 913 2.87 -27.69 11.92
CA LEU A 913 3.36 -26.89 13.06
C LEU A 913 4.81 -27.19 13.48
N ASN A 914 5.35 -28.36 13.12
CA ASN A 914 6.73 -28.72 13.44
C ASN A 914 7.78 -27.78 12.82
N GLU A 915 7.43 -27.17 11.69
CA GLU A 915 8.30 -26.28 10.92
C GLU A 915 7.98 -24.79 11.17
N ALA A 916 6.96 -24.50 11.98
CA ALA A 916 6.57 -23.14 12.32
C ALA A 916 7.61 -22.47 13.22
N MET A 917 7.79 -21.16 13.04
CA MET A 917 8.58 -20.34 13.97
C MET A 917 8.10 -20.48 15.43
N MET A 918 6.78 -20.61 15.62
CA MET A 918 6.18 -21.04 16.89
C MET A 918 5.66 -22.48 16.77
N ASN A 919 6.47 -23.44 17.17
CA ASN A 919 6.08 -24.86 17.21
C ASN A 919 5.37 -25.19 18.54
N LEU A 920 4.07 -24.87 18.62
CA LEU A 920 3.18 -25.27 19.70
C LEU A 920 2.14 -26.26 19.17
N GLU A 921 2.22 -27.51 19.63
CA GLU A 921 1.27 -28.59 19.26
C GLU A 921 -0.16 -28.31 19.75
N PHE A 922 -1.15 -28.85 19.02
CA PHE A 922 -2.55 -28.81 19.44
C PHE A 922 -2.79 -29.60 20.74
N GLY A 923 -3.56 -29.03 21.67
CA GLY A 923 -3.91 -29.68 22.93
C GLY A 923 -4.99 -28.96 23.72
N PHE A 924 -5.58 -29.67 24.69
CA PHE A 924 -6.66 -29.16 25.53
C PHE A 924 -6.14 -28.76 26.92
N ARG A 925 -6.33 -27.49 27.32
CA ARG A 925 -5.82 -26.93 28.60
C ARG A 925 -6.70 -27.23 29.80
N ASN A 926 -7.10 -28.48 29.97
CA ASN A 926 -8.19 -28.85 30.89
C ASN A 926 -9.50 -28.09 30.59
N SER A 927 -9.73 -27.71 29.33
CA SER A 927 -10.92 -26.95 28.92
C SER A 927 -12.20 -27.67 29.34
N GLU A 928 -12.28 -29.00 29.22
CA GLU A 928 -13.43 -29.80 29.66
C GLU A 928 -13.81 -29.54 31.12
N TRP A 929 -12.83 -29.54 32.02
CA TRP A 929 -13.03 -29.25 33.43
C TRP A 929 -13.56 -27.82 33.63
N TYR A 930 -13.04 -26.85 32.88
CA TYR A 930 -13.51 -25.47 32.96
C TYR A 930 -14.99 -25.38 32.59
N PHE A 931 -15.42 -25.95 31.46
CA PHE A 931 -16.82 -25.96 31.05
C PHE A 931 -17.69 -26.58 32.14
N GLN A 932 -17.33 -27.76 32.64
CA GLN A 932 -18.09 -28.48 33.67
C GLN A 932 -18.25 -27.66 34.96
N GLU A 933 -17.15 -27.16 35.52
CA GLU A 933 -17.19 -26.39 36.77
C GLU A 933 -17.90 -25.05 36.60
N LYS A 934 -17.74 -24.40 35.44
CA LYS A 934 -18.40 -23.13 35.15
C LYS A 934 -19.91 -23.28 35.04
N ILE A 935 -20.39 -24.32 34.35
CA ILE A 935 -21.81 -24.68 34.25
C ILE A 935 -22.38 -24.95 35.64
N ASN A 936 -21.73 -25.80 36.44
CA ASN A 936 -22.18 -26.13 37.79
C ASN A 936 -22.28 -24.86 38.67
N SER A 937 -21.24 -24.02 38.62
CA SER A 937 -21.17 -22.78 39.39
C SER A 937 -22.31 -21.81 39.05
N ILE A 938 -22.64 -21.65 37.76
CA ILE A 938 -23.72 -20.77 37.34
C ILE A 938 -25.09 -21.38 37.70
N GLN A 939 -25.28 -22.68 37.51
CA GLN A 939 -26.52 -23.36 37.88
C GLN A 939 -26.84 -23.21 39.37
N GLU A 940 -25.85 -23.38 40.24
CA GLU A 940 -26.02 -23.20 41.69
C GLU A 940 -26.44 -21.77 42.05
N GLN A 941 -25.88 -20.76 41.38
CA GLN A 941 -26.22 -19.36 41.59
C GLN A 941 -27.61 -18.98 41.06
N LEU A 942 -28.00 -19.50 39.90
CA LEU A 942 -29.34 -19.32 39.35
C LEU A 942 -30.39 -19.92 40.29
N ASP A 943 -30.16 -21.13 40.79
CA ASP A 943 -31.04 -21.77 41.79
C ASP A 943 -31.09 -20.97 43.09
N TYR A 944 -29.96 -20.39 43.52
CA TYR A 944 -29.92 -19.51 44.69
C TYR A 944 -30.79 -18.26 44.52
N TYR A 945 -30.63 -17.51 43.43
CA TYR A 945 -31.38 -16.27 43.20
C TYR A 945 -32.86 -16.50 42.92
N LYS A 946 -33.20 -17.61 42.26
CA LYS A 946 -34.58 -18.05 42.07
C LYS A 946 -35.30 -18.34 43.40
N ASN A 947 -34.61 -18.95 44.35
CA ASN A 947 -35.14 -19.24 45.68
C ASN A 947 -35.06 -18.05 46.66
N ASN A 948 -34.18 -17.08 46.38
CA ASN A 948 -33.92 -15.94 47.24
C ASN A 948 -33.98 -14.61 46.46
N PRO A 949 -35.13 -14.25 45.86
CA PRO A 949 -35.22 -13.09 44.96
C PRO A 949 -34.84 -11.76 45.63
N ASP A 950 -35.07 -11.63 46.94
CA ASP A 950 -34.69 -10.46 47.72
C ASP A 950 -33.17 -10.30 47.94
N GLN A 951 -32.39 -11.35 47.68
CA GLN A 951 -30.92 -11.33 47.77
C GLN A 951 -30.25 -10.87 46.49
N ARG A 952 -31.01 -10.65 45.40
CA ARG A 952 -30.46 -10.02 44.20
C ARG A 952 -29.86 -8.65 44.52
N PRO A 953 -28.81 -8.24 43.77
CA PRO A 953 -28.28 -6.90 43.82
C PRO A 953 -29.30 -5.78 43.84
N LYS A 954 -29.13 -4.81 44.74
CA LYS A 954 -29.93 -3.56 44.80
C LYS A 954 -29.05 -2.29 44.88
N TRP A 955 -27.73 -2.46 44.83
CA TRP A 955 -26.73 -1.44 45.19
C TRP A 955 -26.45 -0.48 44.06
#